data_AF-A0AAP0LKP2-F1
#
_entry.id   AF-A0AAP0LKP2-F1
#
_cell.length_a   1.000
_cell.length_b   1.000
_cell.length_c   1.000
_cell.angle_alpha   90.00
_cell.angle_beta   90.00
_cell.angle_gamma   90.00
#
_symmetry.space_group_name_H-M   'P 1'
#
loop_
_entity.id
_entity.type
_entity.pdbx_description
1 polymer ?
#
loop_
_entity_poly.entity_id
_entity_poly.type
_entity_poly.pdbx_seq_one_letter_code
_entity_poly.pdbx_strand_id
1 'polypeptide(L)'
;MLDGIAEERIKFHLREAVADRRVEVRARRETGSVVAQPEVYGREEDKEKIVERLVKDVAGSDDISIYPIVGMGGLGKTTLAQLVFNDDRIKRHFEFRIWVFVFEDFNVRRLMTDIITSSGGNVSEAWNLDLLQRRLKDMLDGKRYLLVLDDVWNEDQEKWDQLKCTLTCGSKGSSVVVTTRLAKVASIMGTLPVHRLSDLSEDDCWLLFKQRAFGNDVEQPMNILAIAKEIVKKCKGVPLAAKTLGSLMHFKSDENEWLHVKDSELWNLPQEENSILPALRLSYANLPVELRQCFAFCAVFPKNAKIKKERLIHLWMANGFISSKGSLEAEAVVEFSRTLLIQPTYPIILTNSGEYPCDISKFHRLRALEFIDPRLTKLSPAIGKLKHLRYLDLTDALIKFLPKSLCSLWNLQILKLEGCTALRRLPHHMKRLKNLHHLYLNGCWSLTSMPPKLRQMTALKTLSIFIVGRKKGYRLDELQGLNLSGDLHIKHLERVGNRMDAAEANLGEKANLRRLFLSWESDCESQLQENSERVLQALEPHSNLESLEISGYNGINFPLWVSSPVLNNLVSVGLKNFNCLELPPVGKLPSLKYLKISGMKHVKYIDNYFHGEGVKVFQSLETLSISKLPSLEKLSVEQGRNTLPCLTRLLISECPNLTLPCLSSLTELRVHSCSEAFLHSIPNLNKLTDLSIGGNDKVMTLPDSIFLNLTSLQSLRMGHFTKLKALPTDLRSLNALKSLYISHCYELESLPGQGLRCLNSLESLYIEYCEKFNCLSDGLKHLTALQSLDLAGVPELVDFPEGFQHLVSLKYLAFYGQGNVHNPVGSLTALPETWQHIPSLEILAVTDFPNLTSLPNWLGNLTSLRVLRFSGCCKLRCLPASIKNLTNLQTLDLWGCPELEKRCKKETGEDWHKIAHIPFVEMFS
;
A
#
# COMPACT_ATOMS: atom_id res chain seq x y z
N MET A 1 -19.18 -2.21 -39.63
CA MET A 1 -18.62 -3.37 -38.87
C MET A 1 -18.78 -3.20 -37.35
N LEU A 2 -18.77 -1.96 -36.82
CA LEU A 2 -18.99 -1.64 -35.40
C LEU A 2 -20.47 -1.76 -34.98
N ASP A 3 -21.42 -1.41 -35.86
CA ASP A 3 -22.86 -1.46 -35.55
C ASP A 3 -23.37 -2.89 -35.35
N GLY A 4 -22.84 -3.85 -36.11
CA GLY A 4 -23.17 -5.28 -35.94
C GLY A 4 -22.70 -5.88 -34.60
N ILE A 5 -21.68 -5.28 -33.96
CA ILE A 5 -21.19 -5.72 -32.65
C ILE A 5 -22.03 -5.10 -31.52
N ALA A 6 -22.53 -3.88 -31.71
CA ALA A 6 -23.47 -3.24 -30.79
C ALA A 6 -24.84 -3.95 -30.77
N GLU A 7 -25.32 -4.42 -31.92
CA GLU A 7 -26.53 -5.25 -32.01
C GLU A 7 -26.38 -6.61 -31.30
N GLU A 8 -25.20 -7.25 -31.36
CA GLU A 8 -24.94 -8.49 -30.63
C GLU A 8 -25.01 -8.31 -29.10
N ARG A 9 -24.58 -7.15 -28.55
CA ARG A 9 -24.67 -6.84 -27.11
C ARG A 9 -26.10 -6.95 -26.57
N ILE A 10 -27.06 -6.42 -27.32
CA ILE A 10 -28.49 -6.43 -26.98
C ILE A 10 -29.06 -7.85 -27.12
N LYS A 11 -28.63 -8.58 -28.17
CA LYS A 11 -29.08 -9.95 -28.49
C LYS A 11 -28.69 -11.00 -27.44
N PHE A 12 -27.64 -10.75 -26.64
CA PHE A 12 -27.12 -11.69 -25.64
C PHE A 12 -27.36 -11.30 -24.17
N HIS A 13 -28.21 -10.29 -23.91
CA HIS A 13 -28.55 -9.81 -22.55
C HIS A 13 -27.33 -9.48 -21.66
N LEU A 14 -26.23 -9.03 -22.26
CA LEU A 14 -25.04 -8.63 -21.52
C LEU A 14 -25.30 -7.32 -20.78
N ARG A 15 -25.54 -7.39 -19.46
CA ARG A 15 -25.70 -6.20 -18.60
C ARG A 15 -24.34 -5.59 -18.28
N GLU A 16 -24.31 -4.26 -18.30
CA GLU A 16 -23.20 -3.47 -17.76
C GLU A 16 -23.26 -3.59 -16.23
N ALA A 17 -22.44 -4.48 -15.67
CA ALA A 17 -22.36 -4.63 -14.23
C ALA A 17 -21.60 -3.42 -13.67
N VAL A 18 -22.32 -2.49 -13.04
CA VAL A 18 -21.72 -1.51 -12.14
C VAL A 18 -21.09 -2.32 -11.00
N ALA A 19 -19.77 -2.34 -10.95
CA ALA A 19 -19.02 -3.11 -9.99
C ALA A 19 -19.20 -2.50 -8.59
N ASP A 20 -20.14 -3.02 -7.82
CA ASP A 20 -20.23 -2.76 -6.38
C ASP A 20 -19.11 -3.55 -5.69
N ARG A 21 -17.93 -2.93 -5.63
CA ARG A 21 -16.73 -3.50 -5.02
C ARG A 21 -16.67 -3.07 -3.56
N ARG A 22 -17.00 -3.99 -2.66
CA ARG A 22 -16.58 -3.90 -1.26
C ARG A 22 -15.06 -4.10 -1.18
N VAL A 23 -14.42 -3.12 -0.54
CA VAL A 23 -13.09 -3.07 0.10
C VAL A 23 -11.95 -3.84 -0.59
N GLU A 24 -11.12 -3.11 -1.34
CA GLU A 24 -9.68 -3.36 -1.42
C GLU A 24 -8.98 -2.09 -1.92
N VAL A 25 -7.93 -1.68 -1.19
CA VAL A 25 -7.18 -0.43 -1.31
C VAL A 25 -6.73 -0.17 -2.77
N ARG A 26 -7.42 0.78 -3.42
CA ARG A 26 -7.17 1.18 -4.82
C ARG A 26 -6.13 2.31 -4.83
N ALA A 27 -4.87 2.02 -5.12
CA ALA A 27 -3.89 3.07 -5.44
C ALA A 27 -4.22 3.70 -6.81
N ARG A 28 -4.37 5.03 -6.87
CA ARG A 28 -4.96 5.78 -7.98
C ARG A 28 -3.90 6.62 -8.73
N ARG A 29 -4.30 7.11 -9.91
CA ARG A 29 -3.50 8.00 -10.75
C ARG A 29 -3.64 9.42 -10.20
N GLU A 30 -2.95 9.68 -9.10
CA GLU A 30 -2.98 10.96 -8.37
C GLU A 30 -2.00 11.95 -9.02
N THR A 31 -2.41 13.21 -9.17
CA THR A 31 -1.46 14.30 -9.41
C THR A 31 -0.92 14.74 -8.05
N GLY A 32 0.40 14.91 -7.96
CA GLY A 32 1.05 15.42 -6.75
C GLY A 32 1.39 16.90 -6.88
N SER A 33 1.77 17.52 -5.77
CA SER A 33 2.23 18.91 -5.74
C SER A 33 3.62 19.13 -6.35
N VAL A 34 4.38 18.06 -6.61
CA VAL A 34 5.75 18.13 -7.15
C VAL A 34 5.73 18.41 -8.65
N VAL A 35 6.50 19.42 -9.08
CA VAL A 35 6.74 19.70 -10.50
C VAL A 35 7.67 18.62 -11.06
N ALA A 36 7.13 17.67 -11.82
CA ALA A 36 7.89 16.54 -12.36
C ALA A 36 8.78 16.90 -13.58
N GLN A 37 8.74 18.15 -14.05
CA GLN A 37 9.48 18.59 -15.24
C GLN A 37 10.62 19.53 -14.82
N PRO A 38 11.85 19.33 -15.33
CA PRO A 38 13.00 20.13 -14.95
C PRO A 38 12.89 21.60 -15.38
N GLU A 39 12.12 21.88 -16.43
CA GLU A 39 11.92 23.25 -16.94
C GLU A 39 10.47 23.44 -17.43
N VAL A 40 9.90 24.63 -17.19
CA VAL A 40 8.55 25.02 -17.62
C VAL A 40 8.62 26.36 -18.34
N TYR A 41 8.18 26.40 -19.60
CA TYR A 41 8.23 27.60 -20.45
C TYR A 41 6.89 28.36 -20.47
N GLY A 42 6.93 29.68 -20.68
CA GLY A 42 5.76 30.53 -20.96
C GLY A 42 4.66 30.56 -19.89
N ARG A 43 4.98 30.30 -18.62
CA ARG A 43 4.02 30.33 -17.50
C ARG A 43 4.39 31.29 -16.37
N GLU A 44 5.46 32.06 -16.54
CA GLU A 44 5.96 32.96 -15.50
C GLU A 44 5.01 34.12 -15.23
N GLU A 45 4.45 34.74 -16.28
CA GLU A 45 3.50 35.84 -16.14
C GLU A 45 2.19 35.40 -15.48
N ASP A 46 1.66 34.24 -15.88
CA ASP A 46 0.45 33.66 -15.26
C ASP A 46 0.71 33.30 -13.80
N LYS A 47 1.87 32.69 -13.50
CA LYS A 47 2.28 32.38 -12.13
C LYS A 47 2.34 33.66 -11.29
N GLU A 48 2.97 34.72 -11.81
CA GLU A 48 3.11 35.99 -11.10
C GLU A 48 1.76 36.61 -10.79
N LYS A 49 0.85 36.68 -11.78
CA LYS A 49 -0.52 37.20 -11.59
C LYS A 49 -1.28 36.44 -10.49
N ILE A 50 -1.14 35.12 -10.42
CA ILE A 50 -1.82 34.30 -9.41
C ILE A 50 -1.17 34.50 -8.04
N VAL A 51 0.16 34.45 -7.96
CA VAL A 51 0.88 34.62 -6.69
C VAL A 51 0.63 36.01 -6.10
N GLU A 52 0.66 37.07 -6.90
CA GLU A 52 0.36 38.43 -6.43
C GLU A 52 -1.06 38.53 -5.86
N ARG A 53 -2.05 37.98 -6.55
CA ARG A 53 -3.44 37.97 -6.06
C ARG A 53 -3.60 37.20 -4.74
N LEU A 54 -2.98 36.03 -4.64
CA LEU A 54 -3.08 35.19 -3.44
C LEU A 54 -2.34 35.78 -2.23
N VAL A 55 -1.25 36.54 -2.45
CA VAL A 55 -0.40 37.07 -1.38
C VAL A 55 -0.73 38.51 -0.99
N LYS A 56 -1.16 39.36 -1.95
CA LYS A 56 -1.39 40.80 -1.73
C LYS A 56 -2.88 41.14 -1.69
N ASP A 57 -3.64 40.78 -2.72
CA ASP A 57 -5.01 41.28 -2.92
C ASP A 57 -6.01 40.64 -1.96
N VAL A 58 -5.74 39.40 -1.57
CA VAL A 58 -6.65 38.56 -0.78
C VAL A 58 -6.26 38.49 0.70
N ALA A 59 -5.08 39.01 1.07
CA ALA A 59 -4.50 38.86 2.42
C ALA A 59 -5.38 39.40 3.57
N GLY A 60 -6.29 40.33 3.26
CA GLY A 60 -7.24 40.92 4.22
C GLY A 60 -8.68 40.43 4.10
N SER A 61 -9.00 39.49 3.19
CA SER A 61 -10.36 38.99 2.99
C SER A 61 -10.82 38.14 4.18
N ASP A 62 -12.02 38.44 4.68
CA ASP A 62 -12.69 37.67 5.74
C ASP A 62 -13.31 36.37 5.21
N ASP A 63 -13.71 36.33 3.94
CA ASP A 63 -14.24 35.14 3.28
C ASP A 63 -13.16 34.36 2.52
N ILE A 64 -13.40 33.05 2.38
CA ILE A 64 -12.56 32.16 1.59
C ILE A 64 -12.50 32.60 0.12
N SER A 65 -11.28 32.79 -0.36
CA SER A 65 -11.04 33.24 -1.73
C SER A 65 -10.74 32.07 -2.65
N ILE A 66 -11.52 31.95 -3.72
CA ILE A 66 -11.50 30.78 -4.59
C ILE A 66 -11.16 31.25 -5.99
N TYR A 67 -10.00 30.81 -6.45
CA TYR A 67 -9.38 31.22 -7.69
C TYR A 67 -9.45 30.08 -8.73
N PRO A 68 -10.45 30.09 -9.62
CA PRO A 68 -10.58 29.06 -10.64
C PRO A 68 -9.65 29.34 -11.84
N ILE A 69 -8.82 28.36 -12.16
CA ILE A 69 -7.99 28.28 -13.37
C ILE A 69 -8.73 27.41 -14.38
N VAL A 70 -9.19 28.04 -15.47
CA VAL A 70 -9.95 27.39 -16.53
C VAL A 70 -9.14 27.34 -17.80
N GLY A 71 -9.22 26.20 -18.50
CA GLY A 71 -8.58 26.02 -19.78
C GLY A 71 -8.84 24.62 -20.32
N MET A 72 -8.68 24.45 -21.63
CA MET A 72 -8.85 23.16 -22.29
C MET A 72 -7.89 22.08 -21.75
N GLY A 73 -8.21 20.81 -22.04
CA GLY A 73 -7.36 19.69 -21.66
C GLY A 73 -5.95 19.82 -22.26
N GLY A 74 -4.91 19.62 -21.44
CA GLY A 74 -3.52 19.67 -21.91
C GLY A 74 -2.87 21.06 -21.97
N LEU A 75 -3.55 22.14 -21.57
CA LEU A 75 -2.99 23.50 -21.50
C LEU A 75 -1.98 23.74 -20.37
N GLY A 76 -1.79 22.77 -19.48
CA GLY A 76 -0.83 22.88 -18.37
C GLY A 76 -1.39 23.51 -17.09
N LYS A 77 -2.71 23.50 -16.87
CA LYS A 77 -3.35 24.02 -15.64
C LYS A 77 -2.75 23.42 -14.36
N THR A 78 -2.65 22.10 -14.30
CA THR A 78 -2.03 21.38 -13.18
C THR A 78 -0.58 21.83 -12.98
N THR A 79 0.19 21.99 -14.06
CA THR A 79 1.58 22.46 -13.99
C THR A 79 1.67 23.90 -13.48
N LEU A 80 0.78 24.80 -13.92
CA LEU A 80 0.71 26.16 -13.40
C LEU A 80 0.35 26.17 -11.91
N ALA A 81 -0.63 25.37 -11.49
CA ALA A 81 -0.99 25.23 -10.08
C ALA A 81 0.18 24.68 -9.24
N GLN A 82 0.96 23.72 -9.76
CA GLN A 82 2.17 23.23 -9.09
C GLN A 82 3.26 24.31 -8.96
N LEU A 83 3.44 25.15 -9.99
CA LEU A 83 4.39 26.28 -9.92
C LEU A 83 3.98 27.30 -8.85
N VAL A 84 2.69 27.67 -8.81
CA VAL A 84 2.15 28.56 -7.78
C VAL A 84 2.29 27.94 -6.40
N PHE A 85 1.88 26.68 -6.22
CA PHE A 85 1.92 25.98 -4.93
C PHE A 85 3.33 25.91 -4.33
N ASN A 86 4.36 25.85 -5.17
CA ASN A 86 5.77 25.73 -4.77
C ASN A 86 6.55 27.05 -4.79
N ASP A 87 5.92 28.19 -5.12
CA ASP A 87 6.56 29.51 -5.06
C ASP A 87 6.95 29.86 -3.61
N ASP A 88 8.13 30.44 -3.42
CA ASP A 88 8.65 30.72 -2.08
C ASP A 88 7.85 31.79 -1.33
N ARG A 89 7.19 32.71 -2.04
CA ARG A 89 6.29 33.69 -1.42
C ARG A 89 5.03 33.00 -0.90
N ILE A 90 4.48 32.05 -1.65
CA ILE A 90 3.35 31.22 -1.24
C ILE A 90 3.71 30.37 -0.02
N LYS A 91 4.89 29.73 -0.02
CA LYS A 91 5.40 28.95 1.12
C LYS A 91 5.53 29.77 2.41
N ARG A 92 5.93 31.04 2.31
CA ARG A 92 6.08 31.94 3.45
C ARG A 92 4.75 32.56 3.89
N HIS A 93 3.80 32.71 2.96
CA HIS A 93 2.52 33.38 3.22
C HIS A 93 1.46 32.45 3.82
N PHE A 94 1.42 31.18 3.41
CA PHE A 94 0.43 30.20 3.86
C PHE A 94 1.04 29.23 4.87
N GLU A 95 0.40 29.09 6.03
CA GLU A 95 0.81 28.17 7.09
C GLU A 95 0.57 26.70 6.69
N PHE A 96 -0.52 26.44 5.97
CA PHE A 96 -0.88 25.12 5.46
C PHE A 96 -1.04 25.14 3.95
N ARG A 97 -0.46 24.16 3.27
CA ARG A 97 -0.58 23.99 1.82
C ARG A 97 -0.99 22.55 1.53
N ILE A 98 -2.13 22.37 0.89
CA ILE A 98 -2.74 21.06 0.67
C ILE A 98 -3.03 20.88 -0.81
N TRP A 99 -2.71 19.70 -1.34
CA TRP A 99 -2.94 19.35 -2.73
C TRP A 99 -3.85 18.14 -2.83
N VAL A 100 -4.97 18.25 -3.53
CA VAL A 100 -5.93 17.15 -3.71
C VAL A 100 -6.32 17.03 -5.18
N PHE A 101 -6.14 15.82 -5.72
CA PHE A 101 -6.63 15.46 -7.04
C PHE A 101 -8.12 15.05 -6.98
N VAL A 102 -8.96 15.75 -7.73
CA VAL A 102 -10.39 15.52 -7.79
C VAL A 102 -10.71 14.56 -8.94
N PHE A 103 -11.58 13.60 -8.66
CA PHE A 103 -11.99 12.56 -9.60
C PHE A 103 -13.41 12.86 -10.09
N GLU A 104 -13.83 12.25 -11.19
CA GLU A 104 -15.12 12.56 -11.81
C GLU A 104 -16.35 12.29 -10.95
N ASP A 105 -16.30 11.23 -10.14
CA ASP A 105 -17.21 11.06 -9.00
C ASP A 105 -16.77 11.98 -7.84
N PHE A 106 -17.40 13.15 -7.77
CA PHE A 106 -17.25 14.14 -6.70
C PHE A 106 -17.96 13.61 -5.44
N ASN A 107 -17.25 12.76 -4.72
CA ASN A 107 -17.68 12.21 -3.44
C ASN A 107 -17.10 13.08 -2.32
N VAL A 108 -17.96 13.87 -1.68
CA VAL A 108 -17.58 14.83 -0.63
C VAL A 108 -16.84 14.14 0.52
N ARG A 109 -17.30 12.97 0.96
CA ARG A 109 -16.65 12.17 2.01
C ARG A 109 -15.21 11.88 1.66
N ARG A 110 -15.00 11.38 0.44
CA ARG A 110 -13.67 11.03 -0.05
C ARG A 110 -12.78 12.25 -0.18
N LEU A 111 -13.28 13.36 -0.74
CA LEU A 111 -12.49 14.58 -0.86
C LEU A 111 -12.03 15.07 0.51
N MET A 112 -12.87 15.02 1.53
CA MET A 112 -12.47 15.37 2.89
C MET A 112 -11.40 14.43 3.44
N THR A 113 -11.55 13.12 3.23
CA THR A 113 -10.50 12.13 3.55
C THR A 113 -9.18 12.46 2.84
N ASP A 114 -9.24 12.76 1.55
CA ASP A 114 -8.06 13.06 0.72
C ASP A 114 -7.38 14.37 1.18
N ILE A 115 -8.14 15.40 1.55
CA ILE A 115 -7.63 16.67 2.11
C ILE A 115 -6.95 16.44 3.47
N ILE A 116 -7.56 15.66 4.37
CA ILE A 116 -7.01 15.35 5.71
C ILE A 116 -5.76 14.48 5.61
N THR A 117 -5.73 13.51 4.71
CA THR A 117 -4.57 12.63 4.56
C THR A 117 -3.40 13.34 3.88
N SER A 118 -3.67 14.21 2.90
CA SER A 118 -2.66 14.95 2.16
C SER A 118 -1.98 16.06 2.98
N SER A 119 -2.58 16.46 4.10
CA SER A 119 -1.97 17.35 5.09
C SER A 119 -1.17 16.62 6.18
N GLY A 120 -1.06 15.28 6.12
CA GLY A 120 -0.37 14.45 7.11
C GLY A 120 -1.26 13.93 8.26
N GLY A 121 -2.59 14.07 8.15
CA GLY A 121 -3.54 13.53 9.10
C GLY A 121 -3.88 12.05 8.87
N ASN A 122 -4.24 11.34 9.93
CA ASN A 122 -4.71 9.96 9.85
C ASN A 122 -6.24 9.90 9.79
N VAL A 123 -6.78 9.00 8.97
CA VAL A 123 -8.21 8.75 8.82
C VAL A 123 -8.49 7.25 8.99
N SER A 124 -9.49 6.90 9.80
CA SER A 124 -9.95 5.52 9.96
C SER A 124 -11.06 5.19 8.96
N GLU A 125 -11.08 3.97 8.42
CA GLU A 125 -12.13 3.49 7.50
C GLU A 125 -13.54 3.50 8.14
N ALA A 126 -13.62 3.52 9.47
CA ALA A 126 -14.87 3.61 10.22
C ALA A 126 -15.49 5.03 10.27
N TRP A 127 -14.75 6.09 9.89
CA TRP A 127 -15.24 7.48 10.03
C TRP A 127 -16.33 7.82 9.02
N ASN A 128 -17.50 8.21 9.51
CA ASN A 128 -18.61 8.75 8.72
C ASN A 128 -18.28 10.11 8.07
N LEU A 129 -19.16 10.62 7.20
CA LEU A 129 -18.96 11.89 6.47
C LEU A 129 -18.79 13.05 7.43
N ASP A 130 -19.52 12.98 8.52
CA ASP A 130 -19.52 13.98 9.53
C ASP A 130 -18.16 14.10 10.27
N LEU A 131 -17.68 12.97 10.80
CA LEU A 131 -16.29 12.58 11.06
C LEU A 131 -15.26 13.48 10.41
N LEU A 132 -15.32 13.41 9.10
CA LEU A 132 -14.38 14.02 8.19
C LEU A 132 -14.58 15.54 8.09
N GLN A 133 -15.81 16.02 8.16
CA GLN A 133 -16.11 17.46 8.13
C GLN A 133 -15.42 18.20 9.27
N ARG A 134 -15.47 17.67 10.50
CA ARG A 134 -14.73 18.33 11.60
C ARG A 134 -13.28 18.22 11.43
N ARG A 135 -12.80 17.01 11.20
CA ARG A 135 -11.36 16.83 11.27
C ARG A 135 -10.70 17.77 10.27
N LEU A 136 -11.35 17.98 9.12
CA LEU A 136 -11.03 19.01 8.16
C LEU A 136 -11.19 20.43 8.74
N LYS A 137 -12.36 20.81 9.27
CA LYS A 137 -12.55 22.14 9.91
C LYS A 137 -11.48 22.43 10.95
N ASP A 138 -11.19 21.50 11.85
CA ASP A 138 -10.23 21.62 12.96
C ASP A 138 -8.80 21.79 12.52
N MET A 139 -8.48 21.14 11.42
CA MET A 139 -7.17 21.28 10.82
C MET A 139 -6.98 22.66 10.18
N LEU A 140 -8.03 23.24 9.61
CA LEU A 140 -8.01 24.52 8.89
C LEU A 140 -8.34 25.73 9.78
N ASP A 141 -9.03 25.51 10.90
CA ASP A 141 -9.55 26.53 11.80
C ASP A 141 -8.44 27.45 12.32
N GLY A 142 -8.66 28.76 12.18
CA GLY A 142 -7.72 29.79 12.62
C GLY A 142 -6.39 29.87 11.85
N LYS A 143 -6.19 29.04 10.83
CA LYS A 143 -4.95 28.99 10.03
C LYS A 143 -5.15 29.56 8.65
N ARG A 144 -4.10 30.19 8.11
CA ARG A 144 -4.11 30.62 6.72
C ARG A 144 -3.64 29.48 5.83
N TYR A 145 -4.55 28.90 5.07
CA TYR A 145 -4.24 27.75 4.22
C TYR A 145 -4.43 28.02 2.73
N LEU A 146 -3.68 27.29 1.92
CA LEU A 146 -3.86 27.16 0.47
C LEU A 146 -4.27 25.74 0.15
N LEU A 147 -5.47 25.54 -0.39
CA LEU A 147 -5.95 24.25 -0.88
C LEU A 147 -5.99 24.25 -2.41
N VAL A 148 -5.34 23.29 -3.05
CA VAL A 148 -5.46 23.08 -4.50
C VAL A 148 -6.38 21.89 -4.75
N LEU A 149 -7.49 22.14 -5.46
CA LEU A 149 -8.39 21.11 -5.99
C LEU A 149 -8.12 20.96 -7.49
N ASP A 150 -7.37 19.93 -7.86
CA ASP A 150 -6.91 19.71 -9.23
C ASP A 150 -7.88 18.82 -10.04
N ASP A 151 -8.22 19.25 -11.26
CA ASP A 151 -9.07 18.59 -12.26
C ASP A 151 -10.52 18.34 -11.78
N VAL A 152 -11.23 19.39 -11.36
CA VAL A 152 -12.64 19.31 -10.93
C VAL A 152 -13.59 19.25 -12.14
N TRP A 153 -14.51 18.28 -12.16
CA TRP A 153 -15.47 18.05 -13.25
C TRP A 153 -16.95 18.21 -12.86
N ASN A 154 -17.26 18.19 -11.56
CA ASN A 154 -18.63 18.10 -11.08
C ASN A 154 -19.33 19.46 -11.06
N GLU A 155 -20.53 19.51 -11.63
CA GLU A 155 -21.36 20.72 -11.75
C GLU A 155 -22.48 20.79 -10.71
N ASP A 156 -22.43 19.94 -9.67
CA ASP A 156 -23.43 19.85 -8.63
C ASP A 156 -23.11 20.89 -7.54
N GLN A 157 -23.91 21.97 -7.53
CA GLN A 157 -23.76 23.08 -6.60
C GLN A 157 -23.88 22.62 -5.14
N GLU A 158 -24.81 21.72 -4.82
CA GLU A 158 -25.07 21.30 -3.43
C GLU A 158 -23.87 20.56 -2.83
N LYS A 159 -23.23 19.70 -3.62
CA LYS A 159 -22.02 18.98 -3.19
C LYS A 159 -20.85 19.93 -2.96
N TRP A 160 -20.71 20.94 -3.80
CA TRP A 160 -19.70 21.97 -3.60
C TRP A 160 -20.00 22.81 -2.35
N ASP A 161 -21.24 23.26 -2.16
CA ASP A 161 -21.65 24.03 -0.99
C ASP A 161 -21.38 23.23 0.30
N GLN A 162 -21.64 21.92 0.29
CA GLN A 162 -21.32 21.03 1.40
C GLN A 162 -19.82 21.00 1.73
N LEU A 163 -18.94 20.97 0.72
CA LEU A 163 -17.49 21.04 0.92
C LEU A 163 -17.06 22.45 1.36
N LYS A 164 -17.57 23.50 0.71
CA LYS A 164 -17.26 24.91 0.99
C LYS A 164 -17.58 25.27 2.44
N CYS A 165 -18.71 24.81 2.98
CA CYS A 165 -19.09 24.99 4.38
C CYS A 165 -18.07 24.42 5.39
N THR A 166 -17.21 23.49 4.96
CA THR A 166 -16.11 22.96 5.80
C THR A 166 -14.79 23.68 5.62
N LEU A 167 -14.65 24.46 4.54
CA LEU A 167 -13.45 25.21 4.21
C LEU A 167 -13.51 26.65 4.76
N THR A 168 -14.69 27.21 5.02
CA THR A 168 -14.86 28.59 5.48
C THR A 168 -14.32 28.91 6.89
N CYS A 169 -13.80 27.94 7.65
CA CYS A 169 -13.25 28.16 8.99
C CYS A 169 -11.79 28.68 9.02
N GLY A 170 -11.15 28.87 7.86
CA GLY A 170 -9.78 29.40 7.78
C GLY A 170 -9.65 30.85 8.26
N SER A 171 -8.42 31.27 8.60
CA SER A 171 -8.14 32.68 8.92
C SER A 171 -8.10 33.56 7.67
N LYS A 172 -8.10 34.88 7.88
CA LYS A 172 -8.11 35.88 6.79
C LYS A 172 -7.03 35.63 5.76
N GLY A 173 -7.43 35.63 4.49
CA GLY A 173 -6.56 35.31 3.35
C GLY A 173 -6.45 33.83 2.99
N SER A 174 -7.22 32.93 3.62
CA SER A 174 -7.30 31.53 3.21
C SER A 174 -7.85 31.39 1.80
N SER A 175 -7.19 30.55 1.00
CA SER A 175 -7.41 30.50 -0.44
C SER A 175 -7.54 29.08 -0.99
N VAL A 176 -8.41 28.91 -1.98
CA VAL A 176 -8.57 27.66 -2.74
C VAL A 176 -8.27 27.93 -4.22
N VAL A 177 -7.36 27.16 -4.79
CA VAL A 177 -7.11 27.17 -6.24
C VAL A 177 -7.79 25.95 -6.84
N VAL A 178 -8.65 26.18 -7.83
CA VAL A 178 -9.38 25.12 -8.51
C VAL A 178 -8.92 25.04 -9.95
N THR A 179 -8.50 23.87 -10.44
CA THR A 179 -8.26 23.68 -11.87
C THR A 179 -9.43 22.92 -12.50
N THR A 180 -9.97 23.43 -13.60
CA THR A 180 -11.07 22.77 -14.32
C THR A 180 -11.03 23.05 -15.81
N ARG A 181 -11.74 22.24 -16.58
CA ARG A 181 -11.96 22.46 -18.02
C ARG A 181 -13.30 23.15 -18.29
N LEU A 182 -14.20 23.17 -17.30
CA LEU A 182 -15.58 23.59 -17.46
C LEU A 182 -15.78 24.98 -16.90
N ALA A 183 -16.18 25.93 -17.76
CA ALA A 183 -16.49 27.30 -17.32
C ALA A 183 -17.61 27.33 -16.27
N LYS A 184 -18.57 26.40 -16.37
CA LYS A 184 -19.67 26.25 -15.42
C LYS A 184 -19.21 25.84 -14.02
N VAL A 185 -18.24 24.92 -13.90
CA VAL A 185 -17.63 24.56 -12.61
C VAL A 185 -16.90 25.76 -12.00
N ALA A 186 -16.19 26.54 -12.83
CA ALA A 186 -15.54 27.75 -12.35
C ALA A 186 -16.52 28.82 -11.87
N SER A 187 -17.70 28.96 -12.49
CA SER A 187 -18.74 29.86 -11.99
C SER A 187 -19.42 29.35 -10.72
N ILE A 188 -19.54 28.04 -10.55
CA ILE A 188 -20.11 27.40 -9.35
C ILE A 188 -19.16 27.59 -8.14
N MET A 189 -17.86 27.39 -8.34
CA MET A 189 -16.87 27.39 -7.26
C MET A 189 -16.20 28.74 -7.01
N GLY A 190 -15.99 29.54 -8.04
CA GLY A 190 -15.17 30.75 -7.98
C GLY A 190 -15.80 31.86 -7.15
N THR A 191 -15.00 32.48 -6.28
CA THR A 191 -15.33 33.75 -5.63
C THR A 191 -14.50 34.91 -6.19
N LEU A 192 -13.42 34.59 -6.92
CA LEU A 192 -12.58 35.54 -7.63
C LEU A 192 -12.75 35.41 -9.15
N PRO A 193 -12.35 36.44 -9.94
CA PRO A 193 -12.42 36.38 -11.39
C PRO A 193 -11.67 35.18 -11.95
N VAL A 194 -12.32 34.47 -12.88
CA VAL A 194 -11.79 33.27 -13.52
C VAL A 194 -10.51 33.58 -14.28
N HIS A 195 -9.44 32.84 -13.98
CA HIS A 195 -8.21 32.88 -14.75
C HIS A 195 -8.32 31.93 -15.94
N ARG A 196 -8.57 32.51 -17.11
CA ARG A 196 -8.56 31.76 -18.37
C ARG A 196 -7.12 31.61 -18.81
N LEU A 197 -6.60 30.39 -18.68
CA LEU A 197 -5.24 30.07 -19.08
C LEU A 197 -5.12 30.13 -20.60
N SER A 198 -4.24 30.98 -21.11
CA SER A 198 -4.00 31.14 -22.54
C SER A 198 -3.07 30.05 -23.09
N ASP A 199 -3.14 29.88 -24.41
CA ASP A 199 -2.17 29.10 -25.16
C ASP A 199 -0.75 29.68 -24.97
N LEU A 200 0.27 28.84 -25.11
CA LEU A 200 1.66 29.31 -25.10
C LEU A 200 1.96 30.17 -26.34
N SER A 201 2.90 31.10 -26.18
CA SER A 201 3.49 31.79 -27.33
C SER A 201 4.13 30.78 -28.29
N GLU A 202 4.27 31.15 -29.57
CA GLU A 202 4.90 30.27 -30.55
C GLU A 202 6.34 29.95 -30.16
N ASP A 203 7.06 30.91 -29.56
CA ASP A 203 8.43 30.74 -29.07
C ASP A 203 8.52 29.80 -27.86
N ASP A 204 7.66 29.96 -26.85
CA ASP A 204 7.64 29.05 -25.69
C ASP A 204 7.21 27.63 -26.08
N CYS A 205 6.23 27.53 -26.98
CA CYS A 205 5.77 26.26 -27.54
C CYS A 205 6.90 25.58 -28.35
N TRP A 206 7.69 26.37 -29.08
CA TRP A 206 8.87 25.92 -29.80
C TRP A 206 9.95 25.40 -28.85
N LEU A 207 10.26 26.12 -27.76
CA LEU A 207 11.23 25.67 -26.76
C LEU A 207 10.82 24.32 -26.14
N LEU A 208 9.55 24.19 -25.76
CA LEU A 208 9.01 22.94 -25.21
C LEU A 208 9.08 21.78 -26.21
N PHE A 209 8.73 22.02 -27.47
CA PHE A 209 8.84 21.02 -28.53
C PHE A 209 10.29 20.65 -28.79
N LYS A 210 11.18 21.64 -28.91
CA LYS A 210 12.60 21.47 -29.21
C LYS A 210 13.28 20.60 -28.16
N GLN A 211 13.03 20.88 -26.88
CA GLN A 211 13.55 20.09 -25.76
C GLN A 211 13.16 18.61 -25.87
N ARG A 212 11.93 18.32 -26.33
CA ARG A 212 11.40 16.96 -26.45
C ARG A 212 11.80 16.23 -27.71
N ALA A 213 11.96 16.95 -28.83
CA ALA A 213 12.34 16.38 -30.10
C ALA A 213 13.85 16.16 -30.22
N PHE A 214 14.66 17.10 -29.75
CA PHE A 214 16.10 17.13 -30.02
C PHE A 214 17.00 16.95 -28.79
N GLY A 215 16.43 17.03 -27.57
CA GLY A 215 17.23 17.03 -26.33
C GLY A 215 17.97 18.35 -26.08
N ASN A 216 18.91 18.36 -25.14
CA ASN A 216 19.74 19.53 -24.83
C ASN A 216 20.99 19.52 -25.72
N ASP A 217 21.21 20.60 -26.48
CA ASP A 217 22.41 20.93 -27.27
C ASP A 217 22.83 19.96 -28.40
N VAL A 218 21.98 19.81 -29.42
CA VAL A 218 22.39 19.27 -30.73
C VAL A 218 22.03 20.27 -31.83
N GLU A 219 23.01 20.70 -32.64
CA GLU A 219 22.77 21.47 -33.86
C GLU A 219 22.02 20.60 -34.88
N GLN A 220 20.88 21.10 -35.36
CA GLN A 220 20.00 20.35 -36.27
C GLN A 220 20.03 20.97 -37.68
N PRO A 221 19.85 20.15 -38.72
CA PRO A 221 19.74 20.64 -40.10
C PRO A 221 18.64 21.72 -40.25
N MET A 222 18.95 22.80 -40.97
CA MET A 222 18.05 23.96 -41.12
C MET A 222 16.70 23.63 -41.77
N ASN A 223 16.67 22.63 -42.66
CA ASN A 223 15.45 22.07 -43.27
C ASN A 223 14.53 21.42 -42.23
N ILE A 224 15.07 20.59 -41.33
CA ILE A 224 14.30 19.95 -40.26
C ILE A 224 13.78 21.00 -39.28
N LEU A 225 14.59 22.00 -38.95
CA LEU A 225 14.17 23.11 -38.08
C LEU A 225 13.01 23.92 -38.70
N ALA A 226 13.03 24.15 -40.01
CA ALA A 226 11.93 24.83 -40.70
C ALA A 226 10.63 24.02 -40.62
N ILE A 227 10.68 22.72 -40.93
CA ILE A 227 9.52 21.82 -40.85
C ILE A 227 9.00 21.71 -39.41
N ALA A 228 9.90 21.60 -38.44
CA ALA A 228 9.58 21.53 -37.03
C ALA A 228 8.83 22.78 -36.54
N LYS A 229 9.25 23.97 -36.95
CA LYS A 229 8.53 25.23 -36.64
C LYS A 229 7.13 25.24 -37.24
N GLU A 230 6.95 24.75 -38.46
CA GLU A 230 5.62 24.63 -39.07
C GLU A 230 4.71 23.64 -38.31
N ILE A 231 5.26 22.52 -37.82
CA ILE A 231 4.52 21.57 -36.95
C ILE A 231 4.12 22.26 -35.64
N VAL A 232 5.03 23.00 -35.00
CA VAL A 232 4.74 23.74 -33.76
C VAL A 232 3.65 24.78 -33.96
N LYS A 233 3.64 25.48 -35.10
CA LYS A 233 2.57 26.40 -35.46
C LYS A 233 1.20 25.70 -35.53
N LYS A 234 1.15 24.44 -36.00
CA LYS A 234 -0.07 23.63 -36.01
C LYS A 234 -0.51 23.15 -34.62
N CYS A 235 0.38 23.12 -33.63
CA CYS A 235 0.04 22.84 -32.23
C CYS A 235 -0.77 23.97 -31.57
N LYS A 236 -0.85 25.16 -32.18
CA LYS A 236 -1.60 26.32 -31.70
C LYS A 236 -1.35 26.64 -30.21
N GLY A 237 -0.09 26.55 -29.78
CA GLY A 237 0.32 26.86 -28.41
C GLY A 237 -0.16 25.89 -27.32
N VAL A 238 -0.72 24.71 -27.68
CA VAL A 238 -1.12 23.69 -26.68
C VAL A 238 0.11 22.90 -26.20
N PRO A 239 0.54 23.02 -24.92
CA PRO A 239 1.77 22.40 -24.41
C PRO A 239 1.79 20.88 -24.53
N LEU A 240 0.66 20.21 -24.25
CA LEU A 240 0.59 18.75 -24.36
C LEU A 240 0.71 18.29 -25.83
N ALA A 241 0.15 19.03 -26.79
CA ALA A 241 0.33 18.73 -28.22
C ALA A 241 1.81 18.86 -28.62
N ALA A 242 2.45 19.96 -28.22
CA ALA A 242 3.87 20.19 -28.49
C ALA A 242 4.77 19.12 -27.86
N LYS A 243 4.49 18.72 -26.61
CA LYS A 243 5.23 17.66 -25.92
C LYS A 243 5.03 16.30 -26.59
N THR A 244 3.78 15.93 -26.90
CA THR A 244 3.47 14.65 -27.53
C THR A 244 4.06 14.54 -28.93
N LEU A 245 3.96 15.58 -29.74
CA LEU A 245 4.55 15.59 -31.08
C LEU A 245 6.07 15.72 -31.02
N GLY A 246 6.63 16.53 -30.13
CA GLY A 246 8.09 16.60 -29.93
C GLY A 246 8.66 15.23 -29.59
N SER A 247 8.03 14.50 -28.65
CA SER A 247 8.43 13.13 -28.33
C SER A 247 8.22 12.14 -29.47
N LEU A 248 7.21 12.33 -30.33
CA LEU A 248 7.05 11.52 -31.55
C LEU A 248 8.20 11.78 -32.54
N MET A 249 8.51 13.07 -32.77
CA MET A 249 9.51 13.50 -33.73
C MET A 249 10.94 13.14 -33.29
N HIS A 250 11.17 12.94 -31.99
CA HIS A 250 12.44 12.45 -31.46
C HIS A 250 12.92 11.15 -32.12
N PHE A 251 11.98 10.28 -32.54
CA PHE A 251 12.30 9.00 -33.17
C PHE A 251 12.38 9.09 -34.71
N LYS A 252 12.27 10.28 -35.31
CA LYS A 252 12.27 10.50 -36.76
C LYS A 252 13.51 11.24 -37.20
N SER A 253 14.32 10.60 -38.03
CA SER A 253 15.58 11.15 -38.53
C SER A 253 15.52 11.66 -39.98
N ASP A 254 14.51 11.24 -40.77
CA ASP A 254 14.40 11.60 -42.18
C ASP A 254 13.44 12.77 -42.45
N GLU A 255 13.81 13.68 -43.35
CA GLU A 255 13.02 14.87 -43.68
C GLU A 255 11.61 14.54 -44.19
N ASN A 256 11.45 13.49 -44.99
CA ASN A 256 10.14 13.11 -45.54
C ASN A 256 9.19 12.63 -44.44
N GLU A 257 9.72 12.00 -43.38
CA GLU A 257 8.90 11.62 -42.23
C GLU A 257 8.37 12.82 -41.46
N TRP A 258 9.17 13.90 -41.38
CA TRP A 258 8.75 15.18 -40.80
C TRP A 258 7.69 15.86 -41.67
N LEU A 259 7.88 15.90 -42.99
CA LEU A 259 6.89 16.40 -43.96
C LEU A 259 5.57 15.62 -43.89
N HIS A 260 5.62 14.29 -43.78
CA HIS A 260 4.41 13.46 -43.65
C HIS A 260 3.56 13.82 -42.42
N VAL A 261 4.21 14.07 -41.27
CA VAL A 261 3.50 14.53 -40.06
C VAL A 261 2.96 15.95 -40.26
N LYS A 262 3.73 16.82 -40.89
CA LYS A 262 3.33 18.19 -41.18
C LYS A 262 2.10 18.22 -42.10
N ASP A 263 2.11 17.52 -43.21
CA ASP A 263 1.12 17.64 -44.30
C ASP A 263 -0.08 16.70 -44.15
N SER A 264 -0.19 15.99 -43.02
CA SER A 264 -1.29 15.06 -42.77
C SER A 264 -2.68 15.72 -42.78
N GLU A 265 -3.63 15.08 -43.46
CA GLU A 265 -5.04 15.48 -43.48
C GLU A 265 -5.72 15.43 -42.11
N LEU A 266 -5.15 14.69 -41.14
CA LEU A 266 -5.67 14.60 -39.78
C LEU A 266 -5.72 15.96 -39.05
N TRP A 267 -4.92 16.94 -39.52
CA TRP A 267 -4.97 18.32 -39.06
C TRP A 267 -6.28 19.04 -39.42
N ASN A 268 -6.98 18.60 -40.46
CA ASN A 268 -8.14 19.29 -41.06
C ASN A 268 -9.50 18.71 -40.62
N LEU A 269 -9.53 17.71 -39.72
CA LEU A 269 -10.77 17.07 -39.28
C LEU A 269 -11.67 18.05 -38.48
N PRO A 270 -13.01 18.01 -38.67
CA PRO A 270 -13.96 18.87 -37.95
C PRO A 270 -13.81 18.74 -36.44
N GLN A 271 -13.75 19.88 -35.74
CA GLN A 271 -13.57 19.95 -34.30
C GLN A 271 -14.90 20.31 -33.66
N GLU A 272 -15.44 19.44 -32.81
CA GLU A 272 -16.62 19.81 -32.02
C GLU A 272 -16.26 20.50 -30.71
N GLU A 273 -15.03 20.43 -30.16
CA GLU A 273 -14.72 21.17 -28.91
C GLU A 273 -13.24 21.18 -28.43
N ASN A 274 -12.28 20.48 -29.06
CA ASN A 274 -10.93 20.28 -28.47
C ASN A 274 -9.75 20.40 -29.46
N SER A 275 -9.00 21.51 -29.40
CA SER A 275 -7.83 21.82 -30.25
C SER A 275 -6.68 20.82 -30.20
N ILE A 276 -6.65 19.95 -29.19
CA ILE A 276 -5.57 18.98 -28.95
C ILE A 276 -5.77 17.65 -29.69
N LEU A 277 -7.01 17.29 -30.05
CA LEU A 277 -7.34 15.97 -30.62
C LEU A 277 -6.59 15.64 -31.92
N PRO A 278 -6.34 16.58 -32.86
CA PRO A 278 -5.54 16.31 -34.05
C PRO A 278 -4.12 15.85 -33.74
N ALA A 279 -3.40 16.56 -32.86
CA ALA A 279 -2.03 16.22 -32.46
C ALA A 279 -1.96 14.83 -31.79
N LEU A 280 -2.98 14.51 -30.99
CA LEU A 280 -3.09 13.24 -30.31
C LEU A 280 -3.45 12.09 -31.27
N ARG A 281 -4.37 12.33 -32.22
CA ARG A 281 -4.69 11.39 -33.30
C ARG A 281 -3.48 11.15 -34.21
N LEU A 282 -2.69 12.17 -34.49
CA LEU A 282 -1.45 12.06 -35.24
C LEU A 282 -0.40 11.23 -34.50
N SER A 283 -0.22 11.49 -33.21
CA SER A 283 0.62 10.66 -32.35
C SER A 283 0.18 9.20 -32.35
N TYR A 284 -1.13 8.95 -32.20
CA TYR A 284 -1.68 7.61 -32.28
C TYR A 284 -1.50 6.99 -33.68
N ALA A 285 -1.74 7.73 -34.77
CA ALA A 285 -1.65 7.22 -36.14
C ALA A 285 -0.22 6.81 -36.52
N ASN A 286 0.78 7.52 -35.99
CA ASN A 286 2.21 7.26 -36.22
C ASN A 286 2.83 6.24 -35.24
N LEU A 287 2.06 5.71 -34.27
CA LEU A 287 2.52 4.60 -33.46
C LEU A 287 2.62 3.30 -34.30
N PRO A 288 3.59 2.41 -33.98
CA PRO A 288 3.59 1.05 -34.49
C PRO A 288 2.24 0.35 -34.27
N VAL A 289 1.85 -0.52 -35.20
CA VAL A 289 0.53 -1.18 -35.23
C VAL A 289 0.24 -1.90 -33.91
N GLU A 290 1.25 -2.55 -33.36
CA GLU A 290 1.23 -3.31 -32.11
C GLU A 290 0.91 -2.40 -30.93
N LEU A 291 1.56 -1.23 -30.86
CA LEU A 291 1.36 -0.25 -29.81
C LEU A 291 -0.03 0.38 -29.89
N ARG A 292 -0.52 0.66 -31.10
CA ARG A 292 -1.89 1.18 -31.33
C ARG A 292 -2.97 0.26 -30.77
N GLN A 293 -2.78 -1.05 -30.91
CA GLN A 293 -3.70 -2.06 -30.41
C GLN A 293 -3.66 -2.16 -28.87
N CYS A 294 -2.46 -2.23 -28.29
CA CYS A 294 -2.27 -2.21 -26.83
C CYS A 294 -2.90 -0.97 -26.19
N PHE A 295 -2.65 0.18 -26.81
CA PHE A 295 -3.17 1.47 -26.42
C PHE A 295 -4.70 1.50 -26.42
N ALA A 296 -5.31 1.10 -27.54
CA ALA A 296 -6.76 1.08 -27.69
C ALA A 296 -7.42 0.08 -26.71
N PHE A 297 -6.74 -1.02 -26.37
CA PHE A 297 -7.24 -2.00 -25.40
C PHE A 297 -7.36 -1.43 -23.97
N CYS A 298 -6.54 -0.43 -23.61
CA CYS A 298 -6.68 0.23 -22.30
C CYS A 298 -8.05 0.88 -22.10
N ALA A 299 -8.78 1.19 -23.18
CA ALA A 299 -10.14 1.73 -23.11
C ALA A 299 -11.20 0.71 -22.64
N VAL A 300 -10.88 -0.59 -22.59
CA VAL A 300 -11.78 -1.65 -22.08
C VAL A 300 -11.92 -1.60 -20.55
N PHE A 301 -10.93 -1.04 -19.85
CA PHE A 301 -10.98 -0.92 -18.41
C PHE A 301 -11.95 0.20 -18.01
N PRO A 302 -12.77 -0.01 -16.96
CA PRO A 302 -13.62 1.04 -16.43
C PRO A 302 -12.79 2.28 -16.09
N LYS A 303 -13.43 3.44 -16.22
CA LYS A 303 -12.80 4.71 -15.92
C LYS A 303 -12.17 4.68 -14.53
N ASN A 304 -10.90 5.02 -14.48
CA ASN A 304 -10.09 5.09 -13.27
C ASN A 304 -9.88 3.76 -12.51
N ALA A 305 -10.07 2.61 -13.16
CA ALA A 305 -9.67 1.33 -12.58
C ALA A 305 -8.14 1.25 -12.40
N LYS A 306 -7.67 0.76 -11.24
CA LYS A 306 -6.25 0.40 -11.07
C LYS A 306 -5.95 -0.81 -11.93
N ILE A 307 -5.12 -0.63 -12.95
CA ILE A 307 -4.69 -1.71 -13.84
C ILE A 307 -3.36 -2.25 -13.30
N LYS A 308 -3.34 -3.49 -12.82
CA LYS A 308 -2.09 -4.20 -12.48
C LYS A 308 -1.28 -4.39 -13.78
N LYS A 309 -0.02 -3.98 -13.79
CA LYS A 309 0.86 -4.01 -14.97
C LYS A 309 0.92 -5.41 -15.59
N GLU A 310 1.10 -6.44 -14.76
CA GLU A 310 1.20 -7.84 -15.19
C GLU A 310 -0.12 -8.33 -15.80
N ARG A 311 -1.26 -7.92 -15.23
CA ARG A 311 -2.59 -8.25 -15.77
C ARG A 311 -2.78 -7.65 -17.17
N LEU A 312 -2.36 -6.40 -17.38
CA LEU A 312 -2.46 -5.75 -18.69
C LEU A 312 -1.58 -6.43 -19.75
N ILE A 313 -0.31 -6.71 -19.41
CA ILE A 313 0.63 -7.40 -20.28
C ILE A 313 0.07 -8.76 -20.70
N HIS A 314 -0.43 -9.56 -19.75
CA HIS A 314 -1.03 -10.85 -20.04
C HIS A 314 -2.24 -10.76 -20.97
N LEU A 315 -3.09 -9.75 -20.80
CA LEU A 315 -4.23 -9.53 -21.68
C LEU A 315 -3.82 -9.08 -23.09
N TRP A 316 -2.77 -8.26 -23.22
CA TRP A 316 -2.20 -7.91 -24.52
C TRP A 316 -1.61 -9.12 -25.24
N MET A 317 -0.86 -9.97 -24.53
CA MET A 317 -0.36 -11.24 -25.07
C MET A 317 -1.50 -12.14 -25.55
N ALA A 318 -2.54 -12.29 -24.73
CA ALA A 318 -3.71 -13.14 -25.04
C ALA A 318 -4.48 -12.66 -26.28
N ASN A 319 -4.58 -11.35 -26.46
CA ASN A 319 -5.19 -10.77 -27.66
C ASN A 319 -4.25 -10.78 -28.87
N GLY A 320 -2.94 -11.02 -28.66
CA GLY A 320 -1.92 -11.09 -29.69
C GLY A 320 -1.35 -9.74 -30.10
N PHE A 321 -1.44 -8.73 -29.23
CA PHE A 321 -0.91 -7.39 -29.49
C PHE A 321 0.60 -7.30 -29.24
N ILE A 322 1.13 -8.13 -28.35
CA ILE A 322 2.57 -8.25 -28.07
C ILE A 322 3.01 -9.71 -28.12
N SER A 323 4.30 -9.90 -28.46
CA SER A 323 4.95 -11.21 -28.51
C SER A 323 5.20 -11.76 -27.11
N SER A 324 5.19 -13.08 -26.95
CA SER A 324 5.55 -13.77 -25.70
C SER A 324 7.05 -13.73 -25.35
N LYS A 325 7.88 -13.08 -26.20
CA LYS A 325 9.34 -13.02 -26.05
C LYS A 325 9.91 -11.70 -25.50
N GLY A 326 9.14 -10.62 -25.38
CA GLY A 326 9.69 -9.29 -25.04
C GLY A 326 9.04 -8.65 -23.81
N SER A 327 9.69 -8.73 -22.64
CA SER A 327 9.28 -7.95 -21.46
C SER A 327 9.66 -6.47 -21.59
N LEU A 328 10.75 -6.15 -22.28
CA LEU A 328 11.29 -4.79 -22.40
C LEU A 328 10.48 -3.88 -23.34
N GLU A 329 9.98 -4.41 -24.47
CA GLU A 329 9.09 -3.66 -25.38
C GLU A 329 7.75 -3.36 -24.70
N ALA A 330 7.21 -4.33 -23.95
CA ALA A 330 5.94 -4.20 -23.21
C ALA A 330 5.98 -3.09 -22.14
N GLU A 331 7.14 -2.82 -21.53
CA GLU A 331 7.32 -1.79 -20.51
C GLU A 331 7.27 -0.38 -21.08
N ALA A 332 7.86 -0.15 -22.25
CA ALA A 332 7.77 1.12 -22.97
C ALA A 332 6.32 1.40 -23.46
N VAL A 333 5.55 0.36 -23.82
CA VAL A 333 4.13 0.50 -24.21
C VAL A 333 3.27 0.97 -23.05
N VAL A 334 3.49 0.44 -21.84
CA VAL A 334 2.73 0.82 -20.64
C VAL A 334 2.94 2.31 -20.32
N GLU A 335 4.15 2.82 -20.52
CA GLU A 335 4.50 4.21 -20.29
C GLU A 335 3.86 5.17 -21.32
N PHE A 336 3.83 4.77 -22.61
CA PHE A 336 3.20 5.54 -23.69
C PHE A 336 1.66 5.51 -23.63
N SER A 337 1.08 4.40 -23.13
CA SER A 337 -0.38 4.17 -23.12
C SER A 337 -1.19 5.11 -22.22
N ARG A 338 -0.51 5.98 -21.47
CA ARG A 338 -1.08 6.85 -20.46
C ARG A 338 -1.86 8.05 -21.00
N THR A 339 -1.79 8.40 -22.29
CA THR A 339 -2.10 9.80 -22.71
C THR A 339 -3.39 10.00 -23.51
N LEU A 340 -4.14 8.97 -23.89
CA LEU A 340 -5.30 9.09 -24.80
C LEU A 340 -6.37 8.02 -24.58
N LEU A 341 -7.64 8.34 -24.84
CA LEU A 341 -8.73 7.37 -24.83
C LEU A 341 -9.62 7.61 -26.05
N ILE A 342 -9.69 6.61 -26.93
CA ILE A 342 -10.78 6.38 -27.88
C ILE A 342 -11.12 4.89 -27.77
N GLN A 343 -12.41 4.56 -27.66
CA GLN A 343 -12.91 3.21 -27.37
C GLN A 343 -12.89 2.29 -28.59
N PRO A 344 -12.45 1.03 -28.41
CA PRO A 344 -13.05 -0.10 -29.10
C PRO A 344 -13.55 -1.16 -28.09
N THR A 345 -14.67 -1.78 -28.43
CA THR A 345 -15.29 -2.89 -27.68
C THR A 345 -14.55 -4.21 -27.94
N TYR A 346 -13.78 -4.68 -26.95
CA TYR A 346 -13.26 -6.06 -26.92
C TYR A 346 -13.97 -6.85 -25.81
N PRO A 347 -14.47 -8.07 -26.08
CA PRO A 347 -15.18 -8.84 -25.06
C PRO A 347 -14.19 -9.47 -24.07
N ILE A 348 -14.06 -8.87 -22.88
CA ILE A 348 -13.62 -9.55 -21.65
C ILE A 348 -14.89 -9.81 -20.85
N ILE A 349 -15.26 -11.07 -20.64
CA ILE A 349 -16.42 -11.42 -19.81
C ILE A 349 -15.94 -11.59 -18.38
N LEU A 350 -16.42 -10.73 -17.48
CA LEU A 350 -16.26 -10.84 -16.03
C LEU A 350 -17.58 -11.35 -15.45
N THR A 351 -17.69 -12.66 -15.16
CA THR A 351 -18.91 -13.22 -14.54
C THR A 351 -18.82 -13.13 -13.03
N ASN A 352 -19.83 -12.51 -12.39
CA ASN A 352 -19.88 -12.26 -10.95
C ASN A 352 -21.03 -13.01 -10.24
N SER A 353 -21.41 -14.20 -10.70
CA SER A 353 -22.46 -14.99 -10.07
C SER A 353 -22.04 -16.44 -9.84
N GLY A 354 -22.27 -16.93 -8.62
CA GLY A 354 -22.06 -18.33 -8.20
C GLY A 354 -22.95 -19.36 -8.91
N GLU A 355 -23.87 -18.90 -9.76
CA GLU A 355 -24.59 -19.72 -10.74
C GLU A 355 -24.18 -19.26 -12.14
N TYR A 356 -23.84 -20.22 -13.02
CA TYR A 356 -23.48 -20.00 -14.42
C TYR A 356 -24.58 -19.19 -15.13
N PRO A 357 -24.45 -17.87 -15.36
CA PRO A 357 -25.56 -17.09 -15.89
C PRO A 357 -25.66 -17.20 -17.43
N CYS A 358 -24.76 -17.93 -18.09
CA CYS A 358 -24.74 -18.12 -19.54
C CYS A 358 -23.91 -19.34 -19.95
N ASP A 359 -24.38 -20.08 -20.96
CA ASP A 359 -23.60 -21.17 -21.58
C ASP A 359 -22.37 -20.57 -22.29
N ILE A 360 -21.22 -20.61 -21.61
CA ILE A 360 -19.95 -20.08 -22.11
C ILE A 360 -19.56 -20.66 -23.47
N SER A 361 -20.12 -21.82 -23.86
CA SER A 361 -19.84 -22.41 -25.17
C SER A 361 -20.31 -21.57 -26.36
N LYS A 362 -21.19 -20.59 -26.15
CA LYS A 362 -21.65 -19.67 -27.20
C LYS A 362 -20.57 -18.69 -27.68
N PHE A 363 -19.53 -18.44 -26.88
CA PHE A 363 -18.50 -17.42 -27.17
C PHE A 363 -17.31 -17.98 -27.96
N HIS A 364 -17.55 -18.49 -29.17
CA HIS A 364 -16.56 -19.21 -29.98
C HIS A 364 -15.26 -18.42 -30.27
N ARG A 365 -15.31 -17.07 -30.29
CA ARG A 365 -14.16 -16.19 -30.60
C ARG A 365 -13.40 -15.70 -29.36
N LEU A 366 -13.78 -16.12 -28.16
CA LEU A 366 -13.21 -15.60 -26.91
C LEU A 366 -11.73 -15.95 -26.79
N ARG A 367 -10.88 -14.94 -26.49
CA ARG A 367 -9.42 -15.09 -26.30
C ARG A 367 -8.98 -14.95 -24.85
N ALA A 368 -9.71 -14.19 -24.02
CA ALA A 368 -9.40 -14.01 -22.61
C ALA A 368 -10.66 -14.18 -21.76
N LEU A 369 -10.55 -14.95 -20.69
CA LEU A 369 -11.62 -15.20 -19.73
C LEU A 369 -11.07 -15.09 -18.29
N GLU A 370 -11.74 -14.30 -17.46
CA GLU A 370 -11.36 -14.06 -16.06
C GLU A 370 -12.59 -14.27 -15.16
N PHE A 371 -12.46 -15.15 -14.18
CA PHE A 371 -13.47 -15.38 -13.15
C PHE A 371 -13.13 -14.56 -11.92
N ILE A 372 -14.09 -13.76 -11.43
CA ILE A 372 -13.90 -12.89 -10.26
C ILE A 372 -14.50 -13.51 -8.99
N ASP A 373 -15.40 -14.49 -9.09
CA ASP A 373 -16.05 -15.07 -7.91
C ASP A 373 -15.14 -16.11 -7.22
N PRO A 374 -14.61 -15.82 -6.01
CA PRO A 374 -13.77 -16.77 -5.28
C PRO A 374 -14.55 -18.02 -4.84
N ARG A 375 -15.89 -17.95 -4.79
CA ARG A 375 -16.74 -19.08 -4.40
C ARG A 375 -16.94 -20.11 -5.52
N LEU A 376 -16.30 -19.93 -6.68
CA LEU A 376 -16.38 -20.85 -7.80
C LEU A 376 -15.83 -22.24 -7.41
N THR A 377 -16.72 -23.24 -7.27
CA THR A 377 -16.33 -24.59 -6.83
C THR A 377 -16.08 -25.60 -7.96
N LYS A 378 -16.59 -25.33 -9.17
CA LYS A 378 -16.49 -26.21 -10.34
C LYS A 378 -16.39 -25.38 -11.62
N LEU A 379 -15.54 -25.81 -12.56
CA LEU A 379 -15.46 -25.26 -13.92
C LEU A 379 -16.14 -26.19 -14.93
N SER A 380 -17.04 -25.64 -15.77
CA SER A 380 -17.84 -26.40 -16.73
C SER A 380 -16.97 -27.05 -17.81
N PRO A 381 -17.23 -28.31 -18.19
CA PRO A 381 -16.55 -28.95 -19.32
C PRO A 381 -16.70 -28.19 -20.65
N ALA A 382 -17.71 -27.34 -20.79
CA ALA A 382 -17.93 -26.48 -21.94
C ALA A 382 -16.74 -25.58 -22.29
N ILE A 383 -15.85 -25.30 -21.32
CA ILE A 383 -14.62 -24.51 -21.53
C ILE A 383 -13.78 -25.06 -22.70
N GLY A 384 -13.76 -26.39 -22.91
CA GLY A 384 -13.01 -27.01 -24.00
C GLY A 384 -13.53 -26.67 -25.41
N LYS A 385 -14.72 -26.09 -25.54
CA LYS A 385 -15.27 -25.62 -26.82
C LYS A 385 -14.66 -24.28 -27.26
N LEU A 386 -14.04 -23.52 -26.35
CA LEU A 386 -13.44 -22.21 -26.63
C LEU A 386 -12.07 -22.29 -27.31
N LYS A 387 -12.00 -22.77 -28.56
CA LYS A 387 -10.74 -23.09 -29.25
C LYS A 387 -9.77 -21.92 -29.44
N HIS A 388 -10.25 -20.68 -29.35
CA HIS A 388 -9.43 -19.47 -29.48
C HIS A 388 -8.94 -18.90 -28.13
N LEU A 389 -9.31 -19.52 -27.00
CA LEU A 389 -8.93 -19.04 -25.68
C LEU A 389 -7.41 -19.11 -25.49
N ARG A 390 -6.81 -17.98 -25.09
CA ARG A 390 -5.39 -17.79 -24.81
C ARG A 390 -5.10 -17.44 -23.34
N TYR A 391 -6.06 -16.82 -22.64
CA TYR A 391 -5.94 -16.46 -21.23
C TYR A 391 -7.12 -17.00 -20.44
N LEU A 392 -6.83 -17.69 -19.35
CA LEU A 392 -7.80 -18.17 -18.37
C LEU A 392 -7.33 -17.85 -16.95
N ASP A 393 -8.10 -17.05 -16.24
CA ASP A 393 -7.83 -16.68 -14.86
C ASP A 393 -8.93 -17.20 -13.92
N LEU A 394 -8.48 -18.00 -12.95
CA LEU A 394 -9.29 -18.68 -11.93
C LEU A 394 -8.71 -18.40 -10.53
N THR A 395 -7.99 -17.29 -10.37
CA THR A 395 -7.36 -16.91 -9.10
C THR A 395 -8.37 -16.92 -7.95
N ASP A 396 -7.95 -17.43 -6.79
CA ASP A 396 -8.73 -17.60 -5.55
C ASP A 396 -10.00 -18.46 -5.68
N ALA A 397 -10.18 -19.19 -6.79
CA ALA A 397 -11.33 -20.08 -6.96
C ALA A 397 -11.21 -21.33 -6.07
N LEU A 398 -12.32 -21.72 -5.43
CA LEU A 398 -12.44 -22.95 -4.62
C LEU A 398 -12.58 -24.24 -5.46
N ILE A 399 -11.99 -24.29 -6.66
CA ILE A 399 -12.10 -25.42 -7.58
C ILE A 399 -11.25 -26.60 -7.09
N LYS A 400 -11.88 -27.76 -6.91
CA LYS A 400 -11.18 -29.00 -6.54
C LYS A 400 -10.48 -29.68 -7.72
N PHE A 401 -11.09 -29.59 -8.91
CA PHE A 401 -10.63 -30.25 -10.14
C PHE A 401 -10.91 -29.40 -11.38
N LEU A 402 -9.92 -29.29 -12.27
CA LEU A 402 -10.13 -28.74 -13.61
C LEU A 402 -10.70 -29.81 -14.56
N PRO A 403 -11.62 -29.46 -15.47
CA PRO A 403 -12.22 -30.41 -16.40
C PRO A 403 -11.18 -30.92 -17.42
N LYS A 404 -11.26 -32.21 -17.77
CA LYS A 404 -10.36 -32.83 -18.79
C LYS A 404 -10.43 -32.11 -20.15
N SER A 405 -11.57 -31.48 -20.47
CA SER A 405 -11.79 -30.72 -21.69
C SER A 405 -10.91 -29.47 -21.80
N LEU A 406 -10.38 -28.95 -20.68
CA LEU A 406 -9.42 -27.83 -20.69
C LEU A 406 -8.17 -28.17 -21.50
N CYS A 407 -7.73 -29.43 -21.52
CA CYS A 407 -6.61 -29.90 -22.33
C CYS A 407 -6.86 -29.86 -23.86
N SER A 408 -8.06 -29.48 -24.30
CA SER A 408 -8.37 -29.29 -25.72
C SER A 408 -8.16 -27.84 -26.21
N LEU A 409 -7.71 -26.95 -25.32
CA LEU A 409 -7.39 -25.54 -25.57
C LEU A 409 -5.93 -25.37 -26.03
N TRP A 410 -5.63 -25.81 -27.25
CA TRP A 410 -4.28 -25.79 -27.81
C TRP A 410 -3.67 -24.38 -27.98
N ASN A 411 -4.49 -23.32 -27.98
CA ASN A 411 -4.06 -21.92 -28.05
C ASN A 411 -3.87 -21.26 -26.68
N LEU A 412 -4.15 -21.96 -25.58
CA LEU A 412 -4.03 -21.40 -24.24
C LEU A 412 -2.57 -21.04 -23.95
N GLN A 413 -2.30 -19.77 -23.67
CA GLN A 413 -0.99 -19.21 -23.37
C GLN A 413 -0.78 -18.99 -21.87
N ILE A 414 -1.82 -18.57 -21.16
CA ILE A 414 -1.75 -18.17 -19.76
C ILE A 414 -2.87 -18.88 -18.99
N LEU A 415 -2.49 -19.59 -17.93
CA LEU A 415 -3.42 -20.21 -16.98
C LEU A 415 -3.04 -19.78 -15.56
N LYS A 416 -3.93 -19.04 -14.91
CA LYS A 416 -3.77 -18.60 -13.53
C LYS A 416 -4.69 -19.37 -12.60
N LEU A 417 -4.09 -19.97 -11.58
CA LEU A 417 -4.72 -20.76 -10.53
C LEU A 417 -4.17 -20.33 -9.16
N GLU A 418 -3.69 -19.09 -9.05
CA GLU A 418 -3.13 -18.59 -7.79
C GLU A 418 -4.21 -18.61 -6.70
N GLY A 419 -3.86 -18.94 -5.46
CA GLY A 419 -4.82 -18.99 -4.35
C GLY A 419 -5.89 -20.08 -4.45
N CYS A 420 -5.84 -20.98 -5.44
CA CYS A 420 -6.75 -22.14 -5.54
C CYS A 420 -6.43 -23.20 -4.46
N THR A 421 -6.69 -22.90 -3.19
CA THR A 421 -6.29 -23.70 -2.02
C THR A 421 -6.86 -25.12 -2.04
N ALA A 422 -8.04 -25.32 -2.64
CA ALA A 422 -8.74 -26.59 -2.74
C ALA A 422 -8.33 -27.47 -3.95
N LEU A 423 -7.50 -26.95 -4.87
CA LEU A 423 -7.14 -27.65 -6.10
C LEU A 423 -6.26 -28.87 -5.81
N ARG A 424 -6.77 -30.08 -6.08
CA ARG A 424 -6.09 -31.34 -5.71
C ARG A 424 -5.17 -31.88 -6.80
N ARG A 425 -5.56 -31.73 -8.06
CA ARG A 425 -4.81 -32.26 -9.22
C ARG A 425 -5.05 -31.42 -10.47
N LEU A 426 -4.01 -31.35 -11.29
CA LEU A 426 -4.07 -30.82 -12.65
C LEU A 426 -4.53 -31.91 -13.64
N PRO A 427 -5.12 -31.53 -14.80
CA PRO A 427 -5.53 -32.49 -15.82
C PRO A 427 -4.37 -33.33 -16.40
N HIS A 428 -4.56 -34.65 -16.51
CA HIS A 428 -3.50 -35.59 -16.94
C HIS A 428 -2.95 -35.34 -18.36
N HIS A 429 -3.70 -34.70 -19.26
CA HIS A 429 -3.29 -34.47 -20.64
C HIS A 429 -2.82 -33.03 -20.91
N MET A 430 -2.30 -32.32 -19.90
CA MET A 430 -1.83 -30.92 -20.04
C MET A 430 -0.75 -30.74 -21.11
N LYS A 431 0.04 -31.77 -21.43
CA LYS A 431 0.98 -31.74 -22.56
C LYS A 431 0.36 -31.36 -23.92
N ARG A 432 -0.97 -31.44 -24.06
CA ARG A 432 -1.69 -31.00 -25.27
C ARG A 432 -1.74 -29.47 -25.42
N LEU A 433 -1.51 -28.73 -24.33
CA LEU A 433 -1.46 -27.27 -24.31
C LEU A 433 -0.09 -26.79 -24.83
N LYS A 434 0.19 -27.01 -26.12
CA LYS A 434 1.51 -26.75 -26.73
C LYS A 434 1.94 -25.28 -26.66
N ASN A 435 0.99 -24.35 -26.58
CA ASN A 435 1.24 -22.92 -26.55
C ASN A 435 1.19 -22.31 -25.14
N LEU A 436 1.14 -23.13 -24.08
CA LEU A 436 1.09 -22.62 -22.71
C LEU A 436 2.47 -22.07 -22.31
N HIS A 437 2.54 -20.76 -22.06
CA HIS A 437 3.75 -20.04 -21.67
C HIS A 437 3.80 -19.78 -20.16
N HIS A 438 2.66 -19.50 -19.52
CA HIS A 438 2.63 -19.14 -18.10
C HIS A 438 1.59 -19.96 -17.34
N LEU A 439 2.06 -20.68 -16.33
CA LEU A 439 1.24 -21.46 -15.40
C LEU A 439 1.51 -20.99 -13.96
N TYR A 440 0.53 -20.32 -13.38
CA TYR A 440 0.62 -19.82 -12.01
C TYR A 440 -0.18 -20.71 -11.06
N LEU A 441 0.50 -21.23 -10.03
CA LEU A 441 0.00 -22.21 -9.06
C LEU A 441 0.28 -21.78 -7.62
N ASN A 442 0.71 -20.54 -7.38
CA ASN A 442 1.01 -20.03 -6.04
C ASN A 442 -0.20 -20.21 -5.11
N GLY A 443 0.00 -20.65 -3.88
CA GLY A 443 -1.12 -20.86 -2.95
C GLY A 443 -1.98 -22.11 -3.22
N CYS A 444 -1.66 -22.95 -4.20
CA CYS A 444 -2.32 -24.25 -4.41
C CYS A 444 -1.85 -25.30 -3.39
N TRP A 445 -2.27 -25.20 -2.13
CA TRP A 445 -1.74 -26.05 -1.05
C TRP A 445 -2.17 -27.52 -1.12
N SER A 446 -3.34 -27.82 -1.69
CA SER A 446 -3.86 -29.19 -1.82
C SER A 446 -3.30 -29.97 -3.02
N LEU A 447 -2.45 -29.36 -3.85
CA LEU A 447 -1.98 -29.97 -5.11
C LEU A 447 -0.96 -31.09 -4.81
N THR A 448 -1.25 -32.32 -5.23
CA THR A 448 -0.45 -33.49 -4.83
C THR A 448 0.71 -33.84 -5.77
N SER A 449 0.62 -33.48 -7.05
CA SER A 449 1.62 -33.77 -8.08
C SER A 449 1.42 -32.94 -9.36
N MET A 450 2.49 -32.76 -10.14
CA MET A 450 2.40 -32.21 -11.51
C MET A 450 1.73 -33.20 -12.50
N PRO A 451 1.20 -32.75 -13.65
CA PRO A 451 0.74 -33.66 -14.71
C PRO A 451 1.94 -34.34 -15.41
N PRO A 452 1.76 -35.54 -15.98
CA PRO A 452 2.88 -36.26 -16.57
C PRO A 452 3.30 -35.71 -17.93
N LYS A 453 4.56 -35.95 -18.31
CA LYS A 453 5.18 -35.47 -19.56
C LYS A 453 5.23 -33.93 -19.64
N LEU A 454 5.44 -33.26 -18.50
CA LEU A 454 5.60 -31.81 -18.43
C LEU A 454 6.82 -31.34 -19.22
N ARG A 455 7.90 -32.14 -19.28
CA ARG A 455 9.12 -31.85 -20.05
C ARG A 455 8.88 -31.60 -21.55
N GLN A 456 7.73 -32.01 -22.08
CA GLN A 456 7.34 -31.81 -23.48
C GLN A 456 6.72 -30.42 -23.74
N MET A 457 6.42 -29.65 -22.68
CA MET A 457 5.82 -28.32 -22.77
C MET A 457 6.91 -27.24 -22.94
N THR A 458 7.68 -27.33 -24.01
CA THR A 458 8.87 -26.49 -24.26
C THR A 458 8.57 -24.99 -24.43
N ALA A 459 7.32 -24.62 -24.67
CA ALA A 459 6.87 -23.22 -24.70
C ALA A 459 6.71 -22.60 -23.30
N LEU A 460 6.67 -23.41 -22.24
CA LEU A 460 6.45 -22.94 -20.87
C LEU A 460 7.66 -22.14 -20.38
N LYS A 461 7.39 -20.88 -19.99
CA LYS A 461 8.34 -19.89 -19.49
C LYS A 461 8.19 -19.61 -18.02
N THR A 462 6.98 -19.68 -17.47
CA THR A 462 6.73 -19.47 -16.05
C THR A 462 6.00 -20.66 -15.47
N LEU A 463 6.56 -21.22 -14.40
CA LEU A 463 5.94 -22.24 -13.58
C LEU A 463 6.21 -21.91 -12.12
N SER A 464 5.19 -21.40 -11.43
CA SER A 464 5.43 -20.85 -10.09
C SER A 464 5.65 -21.94 -9.03
N ILE A 465 5.05 -23.12 -9.18
CA ILE A 465 5.22 -24.28 -8.30
C ILE A 465 5.39 -25.57 -9.12
N PHE A 466 6.35 -26.41 -8.75
CA PHE A 466 6.51 -27.79 -9.19
C PHE A 466 6.36 -28.75 -8.01
N ILE A 467 5.40 -29.68 -8.09
CA ILE A 467 5.18 -30.71 -7.07
C ILE A 467 5.76 -32.06 -7.52
N VAL A 468 6.81 -32.54 -6.84
CA VAL A 468 7.44 -33.84 -7.14
C VAL A 468 6.49 -34.99 -6.78
N GLY A 469 6.31 -35.94 -7.70
CA GLY A 469 5.52 -37.17 -7.50
C GLY A 469 6.40 -38.41 -7.37
N ARG A 470 5.81 -39.50 -6.85
CA ARG A 470 6.52 -40.78 -6.62
C ARG A 470 6.58 -41.71 -7.84
N LYS A 471 5.66 -41.54 -8.79
CA LYS A 471 5.51 -42.42 -9.96
C LYS A 471 6.37 -41.93 -11.13
N LYS A 472 6.82 -42.86 -11.98
CA LYS A 472 7.53 -42.52 -13.23
C LYS A 472 6.68 -41.58 -14.09
N GLY A 473 7.31 -40.53 -14.64
CA GLY A 473 6.63 -39.47 -15.38
C GLY A 473 6.04 -38.35 -14.52
N TYR A 474 6.25 -38.39 -13.20
CA TYR A 474 5.88 -37.34 -12.24
C TYR A 474 7.07 -36.89 -11.39
N ARG A 475 8.27 -37.38 -11.73
CA ARG A 475 9.50 -37.15 -10.97
C ARG A 475 10.12 -35.82 -11.38
N LEU A 476 11.25 -35.49 -10.77
CA LEU A 476 11.88 -34.19 -10.91
C LEU A 476 12.54 -34.00 -12.30
N ASP A 477 12.92 -35.09 -12.95
CA ASP A 477 13.35 -35.18 -14.36
C ASP A 477 12.41 -34.47 -15.36
N GLU A 478 11.12 -34.33 -15.03
CA GLU A 478 10.17 -33.61 -15.85
C GLU A 478 10.46 -32.10 -16.00
N LEU A 479 11.41 -31.54 -15.22
CA LEU A 479 11.90 -30.16 -15.37
C LEU A 479 13.02 -30.00 -16.43
N GLN A 480 13.65 -31.08 -16.88
CA GLN A 480 14.86 -31.01 -17.73
C GLN A 480 14.67 -30.17 -19.00
N GLY A 481 13.53 -30.35 -19.69
CA GLY A 481 13.24 -29.73 -20.98
C GLY A 481 12.64 -28.32 -20.93
N LEU A 482 12.54 -27.71 -19.75
CA LEU A 482 11.85 -26.44 -19.54
C LEU A 482 12.84 -25.28 -19.37
N ASN A 483 12.71 -24.24 -20.19
CA ASN A 483 13.47 -23.00 -20.06
C ASN A 483 12.65 -21.97 -19.25
N LEU A 484 12.61 -22.19 -17.94
CA LEU A 484 11.82 -21.40 -16.99
C LEU A 484 12.51 -20.08 -16.63
N SER A 485 11.69 -19.10 -16.27
CA SER A 485 12.06 -17.74 -15.93
C SER A 485 11.28 -17.24 -14.71
N GLY A 486 11.86 -16.28 -14.00
CA GLY A 486 11.24 -15.70 -12.80
C GLY A 486 11.35 -16.61 -11.59
N ASP A 487 10.20 -17.02 -11.05
CA ASP A 487 10.13 -17.72 -9.78
C ASP A 487 9.76 -19.19 -9.95
N LEU A 488 10.43 -20.06 -9.20
CA LEU A 488 10.14 -21.49 -9.16
C LEU A 488 10.18 -22.01 -7.73
N HIS A 489 9.10 -22.63 -7.27
CA HIS A 489 9.04 -23.37 -6.01
C HIS A 489 8.93 -24.88 -6.26
N ILE A 490 9.96 -25.63 -5.93
CA ILE A 490 9.98 -27.09 -6.00
C ILE A 490 9.61 -27.66 -4.63
N LYS A 491 8.49 -28.37 -4.54
CA LYS A 491 8.00 -29.00 -3.31
C LYS A 491 8.11 -30.51 -3.37
N HIS A 492 8.12 -31.10 -2.18
CA HIS A 492 8.16 -32.53 -1.95
C HIS A 492 9.45 -33.21 -2.43
N LEU A 493 10.58 -32.54 -2.23
CA LEU A 493 11.90 -33.04 -2.64
C LEU A 493 12.30 -34.34 -1.91
N GLU A 494 11.65 -34.68 -0.79
CA GLU A 494 11.81 -35.99 -0.13
C GLU A 494 11.39 -37.19 -0.99
N ARG A 495 10.64 -36.95 -2.07
CA ARG A 495 10.17 -38.00 -3.00
C ARG A 495 11.19 -38.33 -4.09
N VAL A 496 12.28 -37.57 -4.19
CA VAL A 496 13.35 -37.80 -5.17
C VAL A 496 14.22 -38.94 -4.68
N GLY A 497 14.28 -40.03 -5.45
CA GLY A 497 14.90 -41.28 -4.99
C GLY A 497 16.41 -41.38 -5.19
N ASN A 498 17.03 -40.50 -5.98
CA ASN A 498 18.47 -40.51 -6.23
C ASN A 498 18.98 -39.17 -6.78
N ARG A 499 20.31 -39.01 -6.77
CA ARG A 499 21.03 -37.84 -7.31
C ARG A 499 20.77 -37.58 -8.79
N MET A 500 20.60 -38.63 -9.60
CA MET A 500 20.48 -38.50 -11.06
C MET A 500 19.18 -37.80 -11.45
N ASP A 501 18.06 -38.17 -10.84
CA ASP A 501 16.74 -37.52 -11.04
C ASP A 501 16.79 -36.02 -10.66
N ALA A 502 17.52 -35.67 -9.60
CA ALA A 502 17.76 -34.28 -9.23
C ALA A 502 18.64 -33.52 -10.23
N ALA A 503 19.72 -34.16 -10.72
CA ALA A 503 20.61 -33.56 -11.71
C ALA A 503 19.91 -33.33 -13.06
N GLU A 504 18.99 -34.23 -13.44
CA GLU A 504 18.17 -34.09 -14.64
C GLU A 504 17.23 -32.88 -14.57
N ALA A 505 16.89 -32.38 -13.38
CA ALA A 505 16.15 -31.12 -13.24
C ALA A 505 16.86 -29.94 -13.92
N ASN A 506 18.19 -30.01 -14.03
CA ASN A 506 19.06 -29.09 -14.76
C ASN A 506 18.77 -27.60 -14.43
N LEU A 507 18.88 -27.23 -13.15
CA LEU A 507 18.65 -25.87 -12.69
C LEU A 507 19.78 -24.91 -13.12
N GLY A 508 20.99 -25.43 -13.31
CA GLY A 508 22.15 -24.67 -13.79
C GLY A 508 21.95 -24.03 -15.16
N GLU A 509 21.22 -24.67 -16.08
CA GLU A 509 20.95 -24.11 -17.43
C GLU A 509 19.75 -23.13 -17.46
N LYS A 510 19.05 -22.93 -16.35
CA LYS A 510 17.86 -22.06 -16.27
C LYS A 510 18.26 -20.61 -15.92
N ALA A 511 19.02 -19.98 -16.80
CA ALA A 511 19.64 -18.65 -16.61
C ALA A 511 18.67 -17.50 -16.32
N ASN A 512 17.38 -17.67 -16.61
CA ASN A 512 16.35 -16.65 -16.42
C ASN A 512 15.59 -16.78 -15.07
N LEU A 513 15.91 -17.77 -14.24
CA LEU A 513 15.36 -17.88 -12.89
C LEU A 513 16.00 -16.83 -11.98
N ARG A 514 15.16 -16.10 -11.24
CA ARG A 514 15.57 -15.09 -10.26
C ARG A 514 15.32 -15.54 -8.82
N ARG A 515 14.24 -16.29 -8.57
CA ARG A 515 13.88 -16.77 -7.23
C ARG A 515 13.62 -18.27 -7.22
N LEU A 516 14.29 -18.99 -6.32
CA LEU A 516 14.18 -20.43 -6.19
C LEU A 516 13.77 -20.80 -4.76
N PHE A 517 12.72 -21.60 -4.63
CA PHE A 517 12.26 -22.14 -3.36
C PHE A 517 12.35 -23.67 -3.42
N LEU A 518 13.07 -24.30 -2.50
CA LEU A 518 13.24 -25.74 -2.39
C LEU A 518 12.62 -26.23 -1.08
N SER A 519 11.67 -27.15 -1.14
CA SER A 519 10.92 -27.60 0.05
C SER A 519 10.80 -29.12 0.15
N TRP A 520 11.12 -29.62 1.34
CA TRP A 520 10.88 -30.99 1.81
C TRP A 520 9.75 -31.00 2.83
N GLU A 521 9.04 -32.13 2.92
CA GLU A 521 7.99 -32.37 3.91
C GLU A 521 8.61 -32.88 5.24
N SER A 522 8.29 -32.21 6.35
CA SER A 522 8.97 -32.36 7.66
C SER A 522 8.69 -33.67 8.40
N ASP A 523 7.61 -34.37 8.07
CA ASP A 523 7.02 -35.41 8.95
C ASP A 523 7.30 -36.86 8.49
N CYS A 524 8.22 -37.06 7.53
CA CYS A 524 8.55 -38.40 7.03
C CYS A 524 9.79 -38.98 7.74
N GLU A 525 9.56 -39.83 8.76
CA GLU A 525 10.61 -40.56 9.50
C GLU A 525 11.43 -41.55 8.63
N SER A 526 11.00 -41.85 7.41
CA SER A 526 11.65 -42.82 6.52
C SER A 526 12.78 -42.26 5.66
N GLN A 527 13.26 -41.04 5.92
CA GLN A 527 14.27 -40.37 5.08
C GLN A 527 15.69 -40.77 5.49
N LEU A 528 16.47 -41.33 4.55
CA LEU A 528 17.93 -41.39 4.70
C LEU A 528 18.48 -39.97 4.50
N GLN A 529 19.08 -39.39 5.54
CA GLN A 529 19.72 -38.06 5.52
C GLN A 529 20.65 -37.90 4.30
N GLU A 530 21.40 -38.95 3.99
CA GLU A 530 22.31 -39.03 2.85
C GLU A 530 21.63 -38.77 1.50
N ASN A 531 20.38 -39.18 1.32
CA ASN A 531 19.66 -38.94 0.07
C ASN A 531 19.30 -37.46 -0.09
N SER A 532 18.85 -36.79 0.97
CA SER A 532 18.57 -35.36 0.94
C SER A 532 19.83 -34.55 0.60
N GLU A 533 20.97 -34.90 1.16
CA GLU A 533 22.28 -34.29 0.85
C GLU A 533 22.64 -34.46 -0.63
N ARG A 534 22.52 -35.70 -1.16
CA ARG A 534 22.78 -36.00 -2.57
C ARG A 534 21.83 -35.24 -3.52
N VAL A 535 20.56 -35.08 -3.14
CA VAL A 535 19.56 -34.34 -3.94
C VAL A 535 19.89 -32.85 -3.94
N LEU A 536 20.11 -32.23 -2.77
CA LEU A 536 20.43 -30.80 -2.70
C LEU A 536 21.76 -30.49 -3.42
N GLN A 537 22.76 -31.37 -3.32
CA GLN A 537 24.02 -31.25 -4.06
C GLN A 537 23.83 -31.22 -5.58
N ALA A 538 22.81 -31.88 -6.12
CA ALA A 538 22.53 -31.91 -7.56
C ALA A 538 21.63 -30.76 -8.05
N LEU A 539 21.07 -29.96 -7.15
CA LEU A 539 20.16 -28.84 -7.47
C LEU A 539 20.87 -27.49 -7.52
N GLU A 540 22.12 -27.48 -7.98
CA GLU A 540 22.89 -26.25 -8.16
C GLU A 540 22.19 -25.30 -9.17
N PRO A 541 21.82 -24.08 -8.76
CA PRO A 541 21.15 -23.11 -9.63
C PRO A 541 22.14 -22.31 -10.46
N HIS A 542 21.65 -21.63 -11.50
CA HIS A 542 22.44 -20.66 -12.26
C HIS A 542 22.89 -19.47 -11.38
N SER A 543 24.06 -18.90 -11.67
CA SER A 543 24.68 -17.75 -10.98
C SER A 543 23.89 -16.42 -11.04
N ASN A 544 22.78 -16.37 -11.78
CA ASN A 544 21.93 -15.18 -11.92
C ASN A 544 20.84 -15.11 -10.84
N LEU A 545 20.77 -16.13 -9.97
CA LEU A 545 19.76 -16.22 -8.94
C LEU A 545 19.90 -15.07 -7.93
N GLU A 546 18.80 -14.38 -7.66
CA GLU A 546 18.71 -13.23 -6.75
C GLU A 546 18.18 -13.62 -5.37
N SER A 547 17.34 -14.67 -5.30
CA SER A 547 16.78 -15.17 -4.04
C SER A 547 16.72 -16.69 -3.97
N LEU A 548 17.12 -17.24 -2.84
CA LEU A 548 17.11 -18.67 -2.55
C LEU A 548 16.41 -18.93 -1.22
N GLU A 549 15.37 -19.75 -1.21
CA GLU A 549 14.76 -20.26 0.01
C GLU A 549 14.81 -21.78 0.05
N ILE A 550 15.26 -22.35 1.16
CA ILE A 550 15.34 -23.80 1.37
C ILE A 550 14.60 -24.12 2.67
N SER A 551 13.66 -25.08 2.64
CA SER A 551 12.81 -25.42 3.78
C SER A 551 12.64 -26.93 3.98
N GLY A 552 12.71 -27.40 5.23
CA GLY A 552 12.42 -28.80 5.62
C GLY A 552 13.56 -29.77 5.31
N TYR A 553 14.73 -29.28 4.95
CA TYR A 553 15.89 -30.11 4.62
C TYR A 553 16.39 -30.86 5.86
N ASN A 554 16.46 -32.19 5.75
CA ASN A 554 16.85 -33.10 6.82
C ASN A 554 18.31 -33.59 6.74
N GLY A 555 19.11 -33.12 5.78
CA GLY A 555 20.54 -33.42 5.72
C GLY A 555 21.33 -32.65 6.78
N ILE A 556 22.49 -33.17 7.16
CA ILE A 556 23.38 -32.52 8.14
C ILE A 556 24.32 -31.55 7.41
N ASN A 557 24.82 -31.96 6.24
CA ASN A 557 25.77 -31.19 5.44
C ASN A 557 25.07 -30.33 4.39
N PHE A 558 25.63 -29.16 4.07
CA PHE A 558 25.21 -28.33 2.94
C PHE A 558 26.18 -28.45 1.78
N PRO A 559 25.71 -28.43 0.53
CA PRO A 559 26.61 -28.42 -0.62
C PRO A 559 27.34 -27.08 -0.72
N LEU A 560 28.58 -27.13 -1.22
CA LEU A 560 29.46 -25.96 -1.33
C LEU A 560 28.85 -24.81 -2.14
N TRP A 561 27.99 -25.12 -3.11
CA TRP A 561 27.35 -24.12 -3.97
C TRP A 561 26.44 -23.15 -3.22
N VAL A 562 25.81 -23.56 -2.09
CA VAL A 562 24.88 -22.71 -1.31
C VAL A 562 25.58 -21.46 -0.75
N SER A 563 26.88 -21.57 -0.50
CA SER A 563 27.72 -20.48 -0.02
C SER A 563 28.82 -20.09 -1.01
N SER A 564 28.71 -20.51 -2.26
CA SER A 564 29.75 -20.29 -3.25
C SER A 564 29.75 -18.83 -3.73
N PRO A 565 30.94 -18.22 -3.92
CA PRO A 565 31.07 -16.95 -4.63
C PRO A 565 30.58 -17.01 -6.09
N VAL A 566 30.22 -18.18 -6.62
CA VAL A 566 29.55 -18.26 -7.93
C VAL A 566 28.16 -17.60 -7.89
N LEU A 567 27.50 -17.57 -6.71
CA LEU A 567 26.20 -16.94 -6.50
C LEU A 567 26.32 -15.45 -6.10
N ASN A 568 27.15 -14.69 -6.82
CA ASN A 568 27.41 -13.27 -6.51
C ASN A 568 26.18 -12.36 -6.58
N ASN A 569 25.13 -12.76 -7.31
CA ASN A 569 23.90 -11.98 -7.44
C ASN A 569 22.88 -12.28 -6.35
N LEU A 570 23.18 -13.18 -5.41
CA LEU A 570 22.22 -13.63 -4.40
C LEU A 570 22.04 -12.56 -3.32
N VAL A 571 20.90 -11.87 -3.37
CA VAL A 571 20.54 -10.76 -2.47
C VAL A 571 19.77 -11.24 -1.24
N SER A 572 19.01 -12.33 -1.37
CA SER A 572 18.14 -12.85 -0.32
C SER A 572 18.28 -14.34 -0.12
N VAL A 573 18.51 -14.77 1.12
CA VAL A 573 18.59 -16.18 1.51
C VAL A 573 17.60 -16.47 2.64
N GLY A 574 16.81 -17.52 2.48
CA GLY A 574 15.89 -18.04 3.48
C GLY A 574 16.17 -19.50 3.80
N LEU A 575 16.40 -19.83 5.06
CA LEU A 575 16.68 -21.18 5.53
C LEU A 575 15.67 -21.54 6.63
N LYS A 576 14.88 -22.60 6.45
CA LYS A 576 13.75 -22.91 7.34
C LYS A 576 13.67 -24.39 7.72
N ASN A 577 13.39 -24.69 8.99
CA ASN A 577 13.13 -26.04 9.50
C ASN A 577 14.24 -27.04 9.14
N PHE A 578 15.48 -26.75 9.54
CA PHE A 578 16.62 -27.66 9.34
C PHE A 578 17.01 -28.36 10.64
N ASN A 579 17.49 -29.58 10.48
CA ASN A 579 18.07 -30.37 11.57
C ASN A 579 19.61 -30.35 11.56
N CYS A 580 20.20 -29.19 11.28
CA CYS A 580 21.65 -29.00 11.25
C CYS A 580 22.18 -28.44 12.58
N LEU A 581 23.43 -28.79 12.91
CA LEU A 581 24.16 -28.21 14.05
C LEU A 581 24.71 -26.82 13.71
N GLU A 582 25.09 -26.61 12.44
CA GLU A 582 25.73 -25.40 11.95
C GLU A 582 25.04 -24.90 10.67
N LEU A 583 25.12 -23.59 10.43
CA LEU A 583 24.60 -22.96 9.23
C LEU A 583 25.59 -23.05 8.07
N PRO A 584 25.11 -23.10 6.81
CA PRO A 584 26.00 -22.95 5.66
C PRO A 584 26.70 -21.58 5.67
N PRO A 585 27.90 -21.44 5.06
CA PRO A 585 28.66 -20.18 4.97
C PRO A 585 28.06 -19.03 4.17
N VAL A 586 26.75 -18.83 4.22
CA VAL A 586 26.02 -17.82 3.44
C VAL A 586 26.48 -16.39 3.73
N GLY A 587 27.12 -16.16 4.88
CA GLY A 587 27.71 -14.87 5.20
C GLY A 587 28.94 -14.48 4.37
N LYS A 588 29.51 -15.41 3.59
CA LYS A 588 30.56 -15.11 2.60
C LYS A 588 30.00 -14.53 1.29
N LEU A 589 28.68 -14.53 1.11
CA LEU A 589 28.05 -14.03 -0.12
C LEU A 589 28.16 -12.49 -0.18
N PRO A 590 28.73 -11.92 -1.26
CA PRO A 590 29.06 -10.50 -1.30
C PRO A 590 27.85 -9.57 -1.41
N SER A 591 26.75 -10.03 -2.01
CA SER A 591 25.55 -9.20 -2.25
C SER A 591 24.40 -9.47 -1.29
N LEU A 592 24.61 -10.30 -0.26
CA LEU A 592 23.55 -10.74 0.65
C LEU A 592 23.07 -9.58 1.54
N LYS A 593 21.84 -9.11 1.29
CA LYS A 593 21.18 -8.05 2.06
C LYS A 593 20.11 -8.55 3.02
N TYR A 594 19.44 -9.66 2.68
CA TYR A 594 18.32 -10.21 3.45
C TYR A 594 18.58 -11.66 3.83
N LEU A 595 18.65 -11.94 5.13
CA LEU A 595 18.79 -13.29 5.65
C LEU A 595 17.60 -13.63 6.56
N LYS A 596 16.92 -14.75 6.25
CA LYS A 596 15.85 -15.31 7.07
C LYS A 596 16.20 -16.71 7.54
N ILE A 597 16.20 -16.94 8.84
CA ILE A 597 16.48 -18.24 9.46
C ILE A 597 15.30 -18.59 10.35
N SER A 598 14.74 -19.79 10.20
CA SER A 598 13.59 -20.22 11.00
C SER A 598 13.65 -21.69 11.38
N GLY A 599 13.19 -22.05 12.59
CA GLY A 599 12.88 -23.44 12.95
C GLY A 599 14.08 -24.38 13.04
N MET A 600 15.29 -23.86 13.30
CA MET A 600 16.50 -24.67 13.47
C MET A 600 16.79 -24.91 14.95
N LYS A 601 16.64 -26.15 15.38
CA LYS A 601 16.60 -26.48 16.81
C LYS A 601 17.96 -26.50 17.48
N HIS A 602 19.03 -26.85 16.75
CA HIS A 602 20.35 -27.13 17.33
C HIS A 602 21.39 -26.02 17.09
N VAL A 603 21.10 -25.05 16.24
CA VAL A 603 22.05 -23.98 15.88
C VAL A 603 22.31 -23.06 17.07
N LYS A 604 23.57 -22.99 17.51
CA LYS A 604 24.01 -22.14 18.63
C LYS A 604 24.48 -20.76 18.23
N TYR A 605 25.12 -20.66 17.06
CA TYR A 605 25.72 -19.44 16.52
C TYR A 605 25.37 -19.30 15.03
N ILE A 606 25.21 -18.07 14.54
CA ILE A 606 24.91 -17.84 13.12
C ILE A 606 26.20 -17.90 12.27
N ASP A 607 27.37 -17.66 12.86
CA ASP A 607 28.65 -17.53 12.16
C ASP A 607 29.77 -18.43 12.75
N ASN A 608 29.53 -19.73 12.89
CA ASN A 608 30.58 -20.57 13.46
C ASN A 608 31.79 -20.70 12.51
N TYR A 609 32.99 -20.38 13.03
CA TYR A 609 34.34 -20.52 12.45
C TYR A 609 34.39 -20.95 10.97
N PHE A 610 34.27 -19.99 10.05
CA PHE A 610 34.75 -20.21 8.69
C PHE A 610 36.27 -20.37 8.78
N HIS A 611 36.78 -21.60 8.77
CA HIS A 611 38.22 -21.91 8.81
C HIS A 611 39.00 -20.94 7.90
N GLY A 612 39.72 -19.99 8.52
CA GLY A 612 40.46 -18.91 7.87
C GLY A 612 40.40 -17.62 8.69
N GLU A 613 41.49 -17.30 9.38
CA GLU A 613 41.68 -16.06 10.14
C GLU A 613 41.29 -14.81 9.30
N GLY A 614 40.44 -13.94 9.85
CA GLY A 614 40.27 -12.56 9.37
C GLY A 614 39.24 -12.27 8.26
N VAL A 615 38.44 -13.25 7.80
CA VAL A 615 37.40 -12.98 6.79
C VAL A 615 36.17 -12.33 7.44
N LYS A 616 35.96 -11.04 7.15
CA LYS A 616 34.75 -10.33 7.60
C LYS A 616 33.50 -10.89 6.92
N VAL A 617 32.59 -11.45 7.70
CA VAL A 617 31.35 -12.09 7.26
C VAL A 617 30.23 -11.03 7.21
N PHE A 618 29.20 -11.23 6.37
CA PHE A 618 27.97 -10.42 6.32
C PHE A 618 28.21 -8.92 6.10
N GLN A 619 29.06 -8.57 5.13
CA GLN A 619 29.44 -7.18 4.87
C GLN A 619 28.32 -6.31 4.29
N SER A 620 27.28 -6.90 3.71
CA SER A 620 26.17 -6.17 3.08
C SER A 620 24.81 -6.47 3.70
N LEU A 621 24.77 -7.20 4.83
CA LEU A 621 23.52 -7.63 5.43
C LEU A 621 22.79 -6.44 6.06
N GLU A 622 21.62 -6.11 5.51
CA GLU A 622 20.78 -4.99 5.96
C GLU A 622 19.66 -5.47 6.88
N THR A 623 19.08 -6.65 6.62
CA THR A 623 17.96 -7.22 7.38
C THR A 623 18.22 -8.67 7.77
N LEU A 624 18.09 -8.96 9.06
CA LEU A 624 18.16 -10.31 9.63
C LEU A 624 16.84 -10.66 10.31
N SER A 625 16.25 -11.78 9.92
CA SER A 625 15.05 -12.35 10.55
C SER A 625 15.36 -13.73 11.08
N ILE A 626 15.26 -13.90 12.40
CA ILE A 626 15.48 -15.16 13.09
C ILE A 626 14.22 -15.55 13.86
N SER A 627 13.80 -16.80 13.73
CA SER A 627 12.60 -17.29 14.41
C SER A 627 12.68 -18.74 14.82
N LYS A 628 12.12 -19.13 15.97
CA LYS A 628 12.05 -20.53 16.42
C LYS A 628 13.43 -21.20 16.49
N LEU A 629 14.38 -20.55 17.15
CA LEU A 629 15.76 -21.02 17.34
C LEU A 629 16.04 -21.24 18.84
N PRO A 630 15.61 -22.38 19.43
CA PRO A 630 15.68 -22.60 20.87
C PRO A 630 17.10 -22.67 21.44
N SER A 631 18.07 -23.18 20.67
CA SER A 631 19.47 -23.31 21.11
C SER A 631 20.37 -22.12 20.74
N LEU A 632 19.85 -21.08 20.07
CA LEU A 632 20.66 -19.95 19.65
C LEU A 632 21.07 -19.10 20.86
N GLU A 633 22.37 -19.04 21.13
CA GLU A 633 22.95 -18.34 22.28
C GLU A 633 23.43 -16.93 21.90
N LYS A 634 24.09 -16.79 20.74
CA LYS A 634 24.65 -15.52 20.25
C LYS A 634 24.51 -15.41 18.74
N LEU A 635 24.47 -14.18 18.23
CA LEU A 635 24.56 -13.93 16.78
C LEU A 635 25.94 -14.26 16.23
N SER A 636 26.99 -14.01 17.02
CA SER A 636 28.37 -14.27 16.62
C SER A 636 29.23 -14.91 17.71
N VAL A 637 30.21 -15.72 17.29
CA VAL A 637 31.26 -16.27 18.16
C VAL A 637 32.25 -15.18 18.63
N GLU A 638 32.63 -14.26 17.74
CA GLU A 638 33.60 -13.18 18.03
C GLU A 638 32.89 -11.97 18.66
N GLN A 639 33.21 -11.66 19.93
CA GLN A 639 32.68 -10.49 20.65
C GLN A 639 33.47 -9.20 20.34
N GLY A 640 33.65 -8.88 19.06
CA GLY A 640 34.28 -7.63 18.62
C GLY A 640 33.30 -6.45 18.45
N ARG A 641 33.80 -5.22 18.53
CA ARG A 641 33.08 -4.04 17.98
C ARG A 641 32.97 -4.25 16.46
N ASN A 642 31.76 -4.21 15.90
CA ASN A 642 31.41 -4.33 14.46
C ASN A 642 31.00 -5.72 13.94
N THR A 643 30.36 -6.56 14.76
CA THR A 643 29.60 -7.71 14.25
C THR A 643 28.40 -7.21 13.42
N LEU A 644 28.29 -7.63 12.15
CA LEU A 644 27.20 -7.22 11.22
C LEU A 644 27.14 -5.69 10.95
N PRO A 645 28.11 -5.12 10.23
CA PRO A 645 28.32 -3.66 10.15
C PRO A 645 27.17 -2.88 9.47
N CYS A 646 26.40 -3.50 8.58
CA CYS A 646 25.34 -2.85 7.82
C CYS A 646 23.92 -3.20 8.31
N LEU A 647 23.79 -3.94 9.42
CA LEU A 647 22.49 -4.41 9.88
C LEU A 647 21.64 -3.25 10.42
N THR A 648 20.54 -2.96 9.74
CA THR A 648 19.60 -1.88 10.11
C THR A 648 18.33 -2.41 10.75
N ARG A 649 17.87 -3.61 10.33
CA ARG A 649 16.62 -4.23 10.81
C ARG A 649 16.87 -5.65 11.33
N LEU A 650 16.47 -5.89 12.59
CA LEU A 650 16.56 -7.20 13.25
C LEU A 650 15.19 -7.64 13.76
N LEU A 651 14.73 -8.80 13.27
CA LEU A 651 13.45 -9.41 13.66
C LEU A 651 13.71 -10.74 14.38
N ILE A 652 13.27 -10.87 15.62
CA ILE A 652 13.51 -12.03 16.49
C ILE A 652 12.17 -12.55 16.99
N SER A 653 11.95 -13.86 16.92
CA SER A 653 10.75 -14.49 17.44
C SER A 653 11.05 -15.88 18.00
N GLU A 654 10.62 -16.21 19.21
CA GLU A 654 10.82 -17.56 19.79
C GLU A 654 12.31 -17.99 19.84
N CYS A 655 13.19 -17.11 20.34
CA CYS A 655 14.63 -17.35 20.52
C CYS A 655 15.04 -17.13 22.00
N PRO A 656 14.78 -18.10 22.90
CA PRO A 656 14.87 -17.90 24.35
C PRO A 656 16.29 -17.73 24.91
N ASN A 657 17.32 -18.27 24.27
CA ASN A 657 18.69 -18.24 24.83
C ASN A 657 19.56 -17.12 24.22
N LEU A 658 19.00 -16.31 23.32
CA LEU A 658 19.78 -15.36 22.54
C LEU A 658 20.16 -14.12 23.37
N THR A 659 21.42 -13.73 23.26
CA THR A 659 21.94 -12.42 23.71
C THR A 659 22.54 -11.66 22.52
N LEU A 660 22.44 -10.33 22.53
CA LEU A 660 22.90 -9.50 21.40
C LEU A 660 24.25 -8.83 21.68
N PRO A 661 25.16 -8.77 20.68
CA PRO A 661 26.34 -7.93 20.75
C PRO A 661 26.00 -6.44 20.54
N CYS A 662 27.01 -5.57 20.58
CA CYS A 662 26.86 -4.17 20.20
C CYS A 662 26.67 -4.05 18.68
N LEU A 663 25.48 -3.63 18.24
CA LEU A 663 25.11 -3.46 16.83
C LEU A 663 24.98 -1.97 16.52
N SER A 664 26.05 -1.37 16.00
CA SER A 664 26.20 0.09 15.84
C SER A 664 25.43 0.72 14.68
N SER A 665 24.77 -0.08 13.85
CA SER A 665 23.97 0.37 12.69
C SER A 665 22.48 0.06 12.82
N LEU A 666 22.07 -0.62 13.90
CA LEU A 666 20.70 -1.10 14.07
C LEU A 666 19.75 0.07 14.40
N THR A 667 18.74 0.26 13.57
CA THR A 667 17.70 1.29 13.74
C THR A 667 16.35 0.70 14.14
N GLU A 668 16.05 -0.53 13.72
CA GLU A 668 14.78 -1.20 14.00
C GLU A 668 15.00 -2.60 14.61
N LEU A 669 14.43 -2.82 15.80
CA LEU A 669 14.46 -4.09 16.51
C LEU A 669 13.04 -4.53 16.88
N ARG A 670 12.64 -5.72 16.43
CA ARG A 670 11.38 -6.35 16.86
C ARG A 670 11.65 -7.72 17.47
N VAL A 671 11.16 -7.94 18.68
CA VAL A 671 11.40 -9.15 19.47
C VAL A 671 10.09 -9.67 20.03
N HIS A 672 9.72 -10.87 19.62
CA HIS A 672 8.61 -11.62 20.18
C HIS A 672 9.13 -12.84 20.93
N SER A 673 8.59 -13.10 22.12
CA SER A 673 9.10 -14.11 23.05
C SER A 673 10.55 -13.86 23.51
N CYS A 674 10.84 -12.64 23.95
CA CYS A 674 12.13 -12.27 24.53
C CYS A 674 12.40 -13.02 25.85
N SER A 675 13.64 -13.41 26.13
CA SER A 675 14.02 -13.91 27.46
C SER A 675 14.52 -12.79 28.38
N GLU A 676 14.61 -13.07 29.68
CA GLU A 676 15.15 -12.11 30.65
C GLU A 676 16.61 -11.73 30.33
N ALA A 677 17.44 -12.72 29.99
CA ALA A 677 18.83 -12.50 29.57
C ALA A 677 18.94 -11.59 28.33
N PHE A 678 18.00 -11.69 27.39
CA PHE A 678 17.96 -10.82 26.20
C PHE A 678 17.77 -9.35 26.57
N LEU A 679 16.94 -9.04 27.57
CA LEU A 679 16.62 -7.66 27.97
C LEU A 679 17.87 -6.88 28.41
N HIS A 680 18.84 -7.54 29.03
CA HIS A 680 20.12 -6.93 29.41
C HIS A 680 21.01 -6.53 28.22
N SER A 681 20.70 -6.99 26.99
CA SER A 681 21.48 -6.67 25.79
C SER A 681 21.01 -5.38 25.09
N ILE A 682 19.77 -4.95 25.31
CA ILE A 682 19.14 -3.80 24.66
C ILE A 682 19.91 -2.47 24.86
N PRO A 683 20.48 -2.16 26.03
CA PRO A 683 21.17 -0.87 26.27
C PRO A 683 22.39 -0.62 25.38
N ASN A 684 22.90 -1.64 24.70
CA ASN A 684 24.03 -1.54 23.79
C ASN A 684 23.64 -1.01 22.39
N LEU A 685 22.35 -0.75 22.13
CA LEU A 685 21.78 -0.45 20.81
C LEU A 685 21.44 1.05 20.66
N ASN A 686 22.44 1.92 20.72
CA ASN A 686 22.26 3.37 20.84
C ASN A 686 21.66 4.12 19.63
N LYS A 687 21.67 3.52 18.43
CA LYS A 687 21.08 4.11 17.21
C LYS A 687 19.63 3.70 16.97
N LEU A 688 19.04 2.95 17.88
CA LEU A 688 17.70 2.41 17.72
C LEU A 688 16.66 3.55 17.68
N THR A 689 15.84 3.59 16.63
CA THR A 689 14.70 4.51 16.49
C THR A 689 13.38 3.83 16.80
N ASP A 690 13.30 2.52 16.55
CA ASP A 690 12.09 1.72 16.68
C ASP A 690 12.37 0.43 17.45
N LEU A 691 11.76 0.30 18.63
CA LEU A 691 11.87 -0.87 19.50
C LEU A 691 10.50 -1.51 19.69
N SER A 692 10.38 -2.80 19.39
CA SER A 692 9.24 -3.62 19.75
C SER A 692 9.70 -4.83 20.55
N ILE A 693 9.23 -4.99 21.78
CA ILE A 693 9.54 -6.13 22.66
C ILE A 693 8.26 -6.75 23.20
N GLY A 694 8.23 -8.07 23.33
CA GLY A 694 7.07 -8.72 23.92
C GLY A 694 7.15 -10.24 24.04
N GLY A 695 6.13 -10.83 24.67
CA GLY A 695 5.90 -12.28 24.70
C GLY A 695 6.64 -13.05 25.80
N ASN A 696 6.83 -12.48 26.99
CA ASN A 696 7.44 -13.20 28.11
C ASN A 696 6.50 -13.29 29.32
N ASP A 697 6.08 -14.51 29.63
CA ASP A 697 5.14 -14.82 30.72
C ASP A 697 5.82 -15.07 32.08
N LYS A 698 7.14 -14.90 32.16
CA LYS A 698 7.94 -15.14 33.38
C LYS A 698 8.49 -13.84 33.97
N VAL A 699 8.72 -12.82 33.16
CA VAL A 699 9.31 -11.55 33.58
C VAL A 699 8.31 -10.76 34.43
N MET A 700 8.62 -10.61 35.71
CA MET A 700 7.82 -9.83 36.67
C MET A 700 8.17 -8.34 36.64
N THR A 701 9.43 -8.01 36.34
CA THR A 701 10.00 -6.66 36.29
C THR A 701 11.04 -6.60 35.19
N LEU A 702 11.07 -5.50 34.43
CA LEU A 702 12.15 -5.27 33.47
C LEU A 702 13.44 -4.82 34.18
N PRO A 703 14.63 -5.08 33.62
CA PRO A 703 15.88 -4.52 34.14
C PRO A 703 15.86 -2.99 34.16
N ASP A 704 16.30 -2.35 35.24
CA ASP A 704 16.32 -0.88 35.35
C ASP A 704 17.19 -0.22 34.26
N SER A 705 18.21 -0.93 33.78
CA SER A 705 19.11 -0.44 32.75
C SER A 705 18.60 -0.64 31.32
N ILE A 706 17.45 -1.30 31.08
CA ILE A 706 17.00 -1.73 29.73
C ILE A 706 16.92 -0.60 28.69
N PHE A 707 16.56 0.60 29.13
CA PHE A 707 16.40 1.78 28.26
C PHE A 707 17.58 2.75 28.32
N LEU A 708 18.63 2.41 29.08
CA LEU A 708 19.84 3.23 29.19
C LEU A 708 20.47 3.39 27.80
N ASN A 709 20.91 4.61 27.46
CA ASN A 709 21.56 4.97 26.19
C ASN A 709 20.68 4.96 24.91
N LEU A 710 19.36 4.75 25.01
CA LEU A 710 18.45 4.77 23.86
C LEU A 710 17.98 6.19 23.48
N THR A 711 18.91 7.13 23.28
CA THR A 711 18.62 8.56 23.06
C THR A 711 18.00 8.89 21.70
N SER A 712 18.08 7.98 20.74
CA SER A 712 17.50 8.15 19.40
C SER A 712 16.11 7.50 19.25
N LEU A 713 15.59 6.85 20.31
CA LEU A 713 14.39 6.05 20.23
C LEU A 713 13.15 6.93 20.07
N GLN A 714 12.40 6.74 18.98
CA GLN A 714 11.19 7.50 18.65
C GLN A 714 9.91 6.70 18.92
N SER A 715 9.94 5.38 18.76
CA SER A 715 8.79 4.49 18.97
C SER A 715 9.18 3.30 19.85
N LEU A 716 8.46 3.14 20.96
CA LEU A 716 8.57 2.00 21.87
C LEU A 716 7.23 1.25 21.92
N ARG A 717 7.25 -0.02 21.51
CA ARG A 717 6.11 -0.93 21.60
C ARG A 717 6.45 -2.08 22.53
N MET A 718 5.65 -2.25 23.57
CA MET A 718 5.77 -3.34 24.52
C MET A 718 4.46 -4.12 24.55
N GLY A 719 4.52 -5.44 24.56
CA GLY A 719 3.30 -6.18 24.84
C GLY A 719 3.43 -7.67 25.10
N HIS A 720 2.33 -8.29 25.51
CA HIS A 720 2.30 -9.71 25.90
C HIS A 720 3.32 -10.05 27.00
N PHE A 721 3.50 -9.16 27.98
CA PHE A 721 4.22 -9.47 29.22
C PHE A 721 3.21 -9.79 30.32
N THR A 722 2.70 -11.02 30.34
CA THR A 722 1.51 -11.36 31.13
C THR A 722 1.69 -11.25 32.64
N LYS A 723 2.93 -11.30 33.16
CA LYS A 723 3.24 -11.19 34.60
C LYS A 723 3.97 -9.89 35.02
N LEU A 724 4.20 -8.97 34.09
CA LEU A 724 4.93 -7.74 34.37
C LEU A 724 4.09 -6.83 35.26
N LYS A 725 4.60 -6.50 36.45
CA LYS A 725 3.88 -5.67 37.45
C LYS A 725 4.11 -4.18 37.32
N ALA A 726 5.34 -3.80 36.94
CA ALA A 726 5.75 -2.40 36.85
C ALA A 726 6.84 -2.22 35.79
N LEU A 727 6.93 -1.01 35.23
CA LEU A 727 8.01 -0.59 34.35
C LEU A 727 9.20 -0.01 35.15
N PRO A 728 10.41 0.03 34.56
CA PRO A 728 11.57 0.68 35.14
C PRO A 728 11.31 2.14 35.53
N THR A 729 11.86 2.57 36.67
CA THR A 729 11.66 3.95 37.16
C THR A 729 12.46 4.99 36.38
N ASP A 730 13.60 4.59 35.82
CA ASP A 730 14.50 5.48 35.10
C ASP A 730 14.30 5.41 33.59
N LEU A 731 13.67 6.45 33.03
CA LEU A 731 13.42 6.59 31.59
C LEU A 731 14.16 7.80 31.00
N ARG A 732 15.21 8.31 31.67
CA ARG A 732 15.88 9.57 31.32
C ARG A 732 16.44 9.63 29.90
N SER A 733 16.84 8.48 29.36
CA SER A 733 17.44 8.36 28.03
C SER A 733 16.41 8.42 26.91
N LEU A 734 15.10 8.29 27.19
CA LEU A 734 14.04 8.25 26.18
C LEU A 734 13.50 9.65 25.82
N ASN A 735 14.38 10.65 25.71
CA ASN A 735 13.99 12.05 25.48
C ASN A 735 13.44 12.32 24.07
N ALA A 736 13.79 11.49 23.08
CA ALA A 736 13.32 11.57 21.70
C ALA A 736 12.04 10.75 21.45
N LEU A 737 11.52 10.05 22.48
CA LEU A 737 10.39 9.14 22.34
C LEU A 737 9.11 9.91 22.01
N LYS A 738 8.51 9.58 20.87
CA LYS A 738 7.26 10.19 20.38
C LYS A 738 6.05 9.30 20.62
N SER A 739 6.22 7.98 20.55
CA SER A 739 5.13 7.01 20.69
C SER A 739 5.49 5.93 21.70
N LEU A 740 4.62 5.72 22.68
CA LEU A 740 4.67 4.62 23.64
C LEU A 740 3.39 3.78 23.51
N TYR A 741 3.53 2.51 23.18
CA TYR A 741 2.42 1.56 23.05
C TYR A 741 2.66 0.36 23.97
N ILE A 742 1.76 0.14 24.93
CA ILE A 742 1.79 -0.97 25.88
C ILE A 742 0.54 -1.81 25.65
N SER A 743 0.67 -3.11 25.44
CA SER A 743 -0.47 -3.97 25.15
C SER A 743 -0.39 -5.35 25.81
N HIS A 744 -1.51 -5.90 26.26
CA HIS A 744 -1.59 -7.28 26.75
C HIS A 744 -0.60 -7.56 27.91
N CYS A 745 -0.42 -6.61 28.82
CA CYS A 745 0.37 -6.73 30.05
C CYS A 745 -0.58 -6.82 31.25
N TYR A 746 -1.17 -8.00 31.48
CA TYR A 746 -2.34 -8.16 32.35
C TYR A 746 -2.10 -7.84 33.83
N GLU A 747 -0.88 -8.05 34.34
CA GLU A 747 -0.51 -7.80 35.74
C GLU A 747 0.07 -6.39 35.98
N LEU A 748 0.17 -5.54 34.95
CA LEU A 748 0.78 -4.21 35.06
C LEU A 748 -0.12 -3.29 35.88
N GLU A 749 0.35 -2.80 37.02
CA GLU A 749 -0.46 -2.01 37.95
C GLU A 749 -0.45 -0.51 37.60
N SER A 750 0.73 0.04 37.26
CA SER A 750 0.89 1.49 37.02
C SER A 750 2.08 1.87 36.15
N LEU A 751 2.10 3.14 35.70
CA LEU A 751 3.25 3.77 35.02
C LEU A 751 4.24 4.40 36.03
N PRO A 752 5.55 4.49 35.68
CA PRO A 752 6.58 4.98 36.59
C PRO A 752 6.57 6.53 36.65
N GLY A 753 6.07 7.09 37.75
CA GLY A 753 5.89 8.54 37.88
C GLY A 753 7.16 9.39 37.73
N GLN A 754 8.30 8.94 38.27
CA GLN A 754 9.58 9.63 38.08
C GLN A 754 10.11 9.51 36.64
N GLY A 755 9.89 8.36 35.99
CA GLY A 755 10.34 8.10 34.62
C GLY A 755 9.59 8.93 33.59
N LEU A 756 8.27 9.12 33.76
CA LEU A 756 7.45 9.95 32.87
C LEU A 756 7.93 11.40 32.80
N ARG A 757 8.60 11.92 33.85
CA ARG A 757 9.15 13.30 33.86
C ARG A 757 10.16 13.58 32.76
N CYS A 758 10.77 12.54 32.21
CA CYS A 758 11.82 12.67 31.21
C CYS A 758 11.31 12.55 29.75
N LEU A 759 10.05 12.13 29.56
CA LEU A 759 9.46 11.85 28.24
C LEU A 759 8.84 13.10 27.60
N ASN A 760 9.62 14.18 27.49
CA ASN A 760 9.13 15.50 27.07
C ASN A 760 8.67 15.56 25.61
N SER A 761 9.12 14.63 24.76
CA SER A 761 8.76 14.58 23.33
C SER A 761 7.60 13.61 23.05
N LEU A 762 6.99 13.01 24.09
CA LEU A 762 5.98 11.98 23.90
C LEU A 762 4.69 12.61 23.36
N GLU A 763 4.35 12.28 22.11
CA GLU A 763 3.19 12.76 21.39
C GLU A 763 2.00 11.80 21.52
N SER A 764 2.25 10.50 21.70
CA SER A 764 1.18 9.50 21.81
C SER A 764 1.46 8.39 22.83
N LEU A 765 0.46 8.10 23.66
CA LEU A 765 0.46 7.03 24.65
C LEU A 765 -0.75 6.12 24.43
N TYR A 766 -0.50 4.83 24.26
CA TYR A 766 -1.52 3.80 24.06
C TYR A 766 -1.32 2.69 25.10
N ILE A 767 -2.38 2.34 25.84
CA ILE A 767 -2.40 1.21 26.78
C ILE A 767 -3.61 0.35 26.45
N GLU A 768 -3.38 -0.91 26.07
CA GLU A 768 -4.43 -1.80 25.55
C GLU A 768 -4.42 -3.18 26.23
N TYR A 769 -5.55 -3.63 26.76
CA TYR A 769 -5.71 -4.93 27.43
C TYR A 769 -4.71 -5.14 28.59
N CYS A 770 -4.68 -4.23 29.57
CA CYS A 770 -3.90 -4.35 30.80
C CYS A 770 -4.86 -4.44 32.01
N GLU A 771 -5.20 -5.66 32.45
CA GLU A 771 -6.33 -5.90 33.34
C GLU A 771 -6.20 -5.28 34.74
N LYS A 772 -5.02 -5.41 35.37
CA LYS A 772 -4.72 -4.84 36.70
C LYS A 772 -4.27 -3.38 36.69
N PHE A 773 -4.29 -2.75 35.52
CA PHE A 773 -3.81 -1.38 35.40
C PHE A 773 -4.80 -0.43 36.08
N ASN A 774 -4.38 0.16 37.19
CA ASN A 774 -5.24 0.95 38.07
C ASN A 774 -4.79 2.42 38.26
N CYS A 775 -3.58 2.78 37.82
CA CYS A 775 -3.05 4.14 38.03
C CYS A 775 -2.11 4.62 36.92
N LEU A 776 -2.39 5.80 36.34
CA LEU A 776 -1.57 6.47 35.33
C LEU A 776 -0.34 7.22 35.89
N SER A 777 -0.25 7.35 37.23
CA SER A 777 0.76 8.12 37.98
C SER A 777 0.70 9.64 37.81
N ASP A 778 1.05 10.38 38.88
CA ASP A 778 1.19 11.85 38.88
C ASP A 778 2.30 12.36 37.94
N GLY A 779 3.17 11.48 37.45
CA GLY A 779 4.18 11.80 36.45
C GLY A 779 3.59 12.30 35.12
N LEU A 780 2.33 11.99 34.84
CA LEU A 780 1.58 12.41 33.66
C LEU A 780 1.60 13.93 33.45
N LYS A 781 1.65 14.72 34.53
CA LYS A 781 1.68 16.19 34.47
C LYS A 781 2.86 16.79 33.70
N HIS A 782 3.92 16.00 33.50
CA HIS A 782 5.12 16.43 32.79
C HIS A 782 5.06 16.18 31.28
N LEU A 783 4.07 15.41 30.79
CA LEU A 783 3.90 15.04 29.39
C LEU A 783 3.19 16.14 28.58
N THR A 784 3.76 17.34 28.56
CA THR A 784 3.13 18.52 27.96
C THR A 784 3.01 18.46 26.43
N ALA A 785 3.81 17.61 25.76
CA ALA A 785 3.74 17.36 24.32
C ALA A 785 2.71 16.30 23.92
N LEU A 786 2.06 15.62 24.88
CA LEU A 786 1.14 14.52 24.62
C LEU A 786 -0.08 15.01 23.84
N GLN A 787 -0.30 14.47 22.65
CA GLN A 787 -1.41 14.82 21.76
C GLN A 787 -2.52 13.77 21.76
N SER A 788 -2.16 12.50 21.98
CA SER A 788 -3.07 11.37 21.94
C SER A 788 -2.88 10.45 23.14
N LEU A 789 -3.96 10.20 23.89
CA LEU A 789 -4.03 9.21 24.95
C LEU A 789 -5.16 8.21 24.63
N ASP A 790 -4.79 6.95 24.43
CA ASP A 790 -5.73 5.87 24.16
C ASP A 790 -5.58 4.79 25.24
N LEU A 791 -6.69 4.49 25.90
CA LEU A 791 -6.77 3.55 27.01
C LEU A 791 -7.87 2.55 26.69
N ALA A 792 -7.52 1.30 26.44
CA ALA A 792 -8.46 0.28 26.02
C ALA A 792 -8.31 -0.98 26.87
N GLY A 793 -9.42 -1.56 27.33
CA GLY A 793 -9.39 -2.80 28.12
C GLY A 793 -8.59 -2.71 29.42
N VAL A 794 -8.80 -1.63 30.20
CA VAL A 794 -8.18 -1.38 31.52
C VAL A 794 -9.26 -1.28 32.63
N PRO A 795 -9.88 -2.40 33.04
CA PRO A 795 -11.08 -2.40 33.88
C PRO A 795 -10.86 -1.93 35.33
N GLU A 796 -9.65 -2.02 35.87
CA GLU A 796 -9.33 -1.56 37.24
C GLU A 796 -8.97 -0.07 37.33
N LEU A 797 -8.81 0.63 36.21
CA LEU A 797 -8.51 2.06 36.17
C LEU A 797 -9.75 2.88 36.57
N VAL A 798 -9.85 3.17 37.86
CA VAL A 798 -10.90 4.01 38.45
C VAL A 798 -10.41 5.40 38.82
N ASP A 799 -9.12 5.53 39.15
CA ASP A 799 -8.52 6.77 39.62
C ASP A 799 -7.70 7.46 38.53
N PHE A 800 -7.98 8.74 38.31
CA PHE A 800 -7.30 9.58 37.31
C PHE A 800 -6.58 10.74 38.01
N PRO A 801 -5.26 10.93 37.82
CA PRO A 801 -4.48 11.92 38.56
C PRO A 801 -4.87 13.36 38.22
N GLU A 802 -4.67 14.30 39.14
CA GLU A 802 -4.85 15.74 38.88
C GLU A 802 -3.93 16.27 37.76
N GLY A 803 -2.88 15.52 37.43
CA GLY A 803 -1.92 15.83 36.38
C GLY A 803 -2.51 16.10 34.99
N PHE A 804 -3.74 15.67 34.70
CA PHE A 804 -4.46 15.94 33.45
C PHE A 804 -4.58 17.43 33.12
N GLN A 805 -4.65 18.30 34.13
CA GLN A 805 -4.72 19.76 33.94
C GLN A 805 -3.47 20.35 33.26
N HIS A 806 -2.35 19.64 33.30
CA HIS A 806 -1.08 20.08 32.72
C HIS A 806 -0.86 19.55 31.30
N LEU A 807 -1.76 18.71 30.78
CA LEU A 807 -1.68 18.13 29.43
C LEU A 807 -2.20 19.12 28.36
N VAL A 808 -1.51 20.25 28.23
CA VAL A 808 -1.92 21.38 27.39
C VAL A 808 -1.96 21.08 25.89
N SER A 809 -1.32 20.00 25.42
CA SER A 809 -1.32 19.60 24.00
C SER A 809 -2.30 18.45 23.69
N LEU A 810 -3.02 17.91 24.68
CA LEU A 810 -3.82 16.70 24.52
C LEU A 810 -5.09 16.99 23.71
N LYS A 811 -5.10 16.50 22.46
CA LYS A 811 -6.20 16.69 21.50
C LYS A 811 -7.13 15.50 21.45
N TYR A 812 -6.62 14.29 21.64
CA TYR A 812 -7.39 13.05 21.54
C TYR A 812 -7.29 12.26 22.84
N LEU A 813 -8.44 12.01 23.45
CA LEU A 813 -8.59 11.12 24.59
C LEU A 813 -9.62 10.06 24.23
N ALA A 814 -9.21 8.80 24.26
CA ALA A 814 -10.12 7.69 24.07
C ALA A 814 -10.01 6.67 25.19
N PHE A 815 -11.18 6.21 25.64
CA PHE A 815 -11.33 5.21 26.67
C PHE A 815 -12.28 4.11 26.18
N TYR A 816 -11.76 2.90 26.05
CA TYR A 816 -12.50 1.73 25.58
C TYR A 816 -12.57 0.69 26.70
N GLY A 817 -13.79 0.25 27.03
CA GLY A 817 -14.04 -0.85 27.95
C GLY A 817 -13.57 -2.18 27.39
N GLN A 818 -13.60 -3.22 28.22
CA GLN A 818 -13.27 -4.59 27.81
C GLN A 818 -14.59 -5.32 27.55
N GLY A 819 -14.90 -5.73 26.32
CA GLY A 819 -16.08 -6.56 26.06
C GLY A 819 -16.84 -6.17 24.82
N ASN A 820 -17.87 -6.96 24.55
CA ASN A 820 -18.82 -6.74 23.47
C ASN A 820 -20.22 -6.49 24.06
N VAL A 821 -21.18 -6.09 23.23
CA VAL A 821 -22.57 -5.80 23.64
C VAL A 821 -23.22 -6.94 24.44
N HIS A 822 -22.73 -8.18 24.29
CA HIS A 822 -23.27 -9.37 24.96
C HIS A 822 -22.55 -9.75 26.27
N ASN A 823 -21.33 -9.27 26.52
CA ASN A 823 -20.60 -9.51 27.76
C ASN A 823 -19.69 -8.31 28.10
N PRO A 824 -20.27 -7.22 28.60
CA PRO A 824 -19.52 -5.99 28.82
C PRO A 824 -18.81 -5.99 30.19
N VAL A 825 -17.51 -5.73 30.19
CA VAL A 825 -16.63 -5.65 31.37
C VAL A 825 -16.11 -4.21 31.48
N GLY A 826 -16.76 -3.41 32.32
CA GLY A 826 -16.39 -2.01 32.55
C GLY A 826 -16.95 -1.50 33.88
N SER A 827 -16.05 -1.00 34.74
CA SER A 827 -16.36 -0.53 36.10
C SER A 827 -16.76 0.96 36.15
N LEU A 828 -16.51 1.73 35.09
CA LEU A 828 -16.77 3.17 35.07
C LEU A 828 -18.28 3.48 35.19
N THR A 829 -18.66 4.16 36.27
CA THR A 829 -20.05 4.57 36.55
C THR A 829 -20.33 6.05 36.25
N ALA A 830 -19.28 6.87 36.25
CA ALA A 830 -19.29 8.31 35.93
C ALA A 830 -17.94 8.70 35.28
N LEU A 831 -17.93 9.79 34.51
CA LEU A 831 -16.68 10.31 33.95
C LEU A 831 -15.81 10.96 35.06
N PRO A 832 -14.48 10.80 35.02
CA PRO A 832 -13.58 11.36 36.03
C PRO A 832 -13.61 12.89 36.07
N GLU A 833 -13.74 13.48 37.27
CA GLU A 833 -13.78 14.94 37.42
C GLU A 833 -12.50 15.63 36.94
N THR A 834 -11.35 14.96 37.01
CA THR A 834 -10.05 15.50 36.58
C THR A 834 -9.98 15.82 35.08
N TRP A 835 -10.86 15.25 34.26
CA TRP A 835 -10.94 15.55 32.83
C TRP A 835 -11.49 16.95 32.54
N GLN A 836 -12.14 17.61 33.51
CA GLN A 836 -12.70 18.95 33.34
C GLN A 836 -11.66 20.03 33.02
N HIS A 837 -10.38 19.77 33.30
CA HIS A 837 -9.30 20.73 33.20
C HIS A 837 -8.40 20.52 31.97
N ILE A 838 -8.83 19.77 30.95
CA ILE A 838 -8.03 19.53 29.73
C ILE A 838 -8.42 20.59 28.67
N PRO A 839 -7.67 21.70 28.52
CA PRO A 839 -8.15 22.87 27.77
C PRO A 839 -8.14 22.68 26.25
N SER A 840 -7.34 21.75 25.74
CA SER A 840 -7.10 21.56 24.30
C SER A 840 -7.76 20.31 23.71
N LEU A 841 -8.63 19.63 24.48
CA LEU A 841 -9.24 18.38 24.06
C LEU A 841 -10.19 18.60 22.88
N GLU A 842 -9.88 18.02 21.72
CA GLU A 842 -10.68 18.11 20.49
C GLU A 842 -11.59 16.88 20.33
N ILE A 843 -11.13 15.70 20.77
CA ILE A 843 -11.85 14.43 20.61
C ILE A 843 -11.89 13.70 21.93
N LEU A 844 -13.11 13.40 22.41
CA LEU A 844 -13.38 12.52 23.53
C LEU A 844 -14.19 11.32 23.05
N ALA A 845 -13.63 10.12 23.16
CA ALA A 845 -14.33 8.88 22.83
C ALA A 845 -14.40 7.97 24.06
N VAL A 846 -15.61 7.54 24.43
CA VAL A 846 -15.86 6.63 25.55
C VAL A 846 -16.72 5.48 25.04
N THR A 847 -16.18 4.26 25.03
CA THR A 847 -16.80 3.11 24.36
C THR A 847 -16.88 1.90 25.29
N ASP A 848 -17.96 1.12 25.20
CA ASP A 848 -18.20 -0.14 25.90
C ASP A 848 -18.19 -0.06 27.44
N PHE A 849 -18.75 1.02 27.98
CA PHE A 849 -18.99 1.21 29.43
C PHE A 849 -20.50 1.11 29.77
N PRO A 850 -21.04 -0.10 29.98
CA PRO A 850 -22.49 -0.32 30.14
C PRO A 850 -23.04 0.27 31.44
N ASN A 851 -22.19 0.51 32.44
CA ASN A 851 -22.56 0.98 33.77
C ASN A 851 -22.52 2.50 33.93
N LEU A 852 -22.07 3.23 32.91
CA LEU A 852 -22.08 4.68 32.89
C LEU A 852 -23.53 5.19 32.86
N THR A 853 -23.98 5.85 33.95
CA THR A 853 -25.40 6.22 34.11
C THR A 853 -25.69 7.69 33.78
N SER A 854 -24.73 8.58 34.04
CA SER A 854 -24.87 10.01 33.84
C SER A 854 -23.56 10.65 33.40
N LEU A 855 -23.65 11.71 32.60
CA LEU A 855 -22.52 12.57 32.27
C LEU A 855 -22.51 13.81 33.18
N PRO A 856 -21.34 14.30 33.58
CA PRO A 856 -21.21 15.44 34.49
C PRO A 856 -21.41 16.80 33.80
N ASN A 857 -21.81 17.80 34.59
CA ASN A 857 -22.04 19.16 34.08
C ASN A 857 -20.75 19.86 33.62
N TRP A 858 -19.58 19.52 34.17
CA TRP A 858 -18.33 20.11 33.72
C TRP A 858 -17.97 19.76 32.27
N LEU A 859 -18.62 18.75 31.67
CA LEU A 859 -18.42 18.40 30.26
C LEU A 859 -18.64 19.63 29.35
N GLY A 860 -19.56 20.52 29.73
CA GLY A 860 -19.81 21.79 29.04
C GLY A 860 -18.67 22.81 29.12
N ASN A 861 -17.67 22.60 29.96
CA ASN A 861 -16.50 23.48 30.10
C ASN A 861 -15.39 23.15 29.08
N LEU A 862 -15.46 21.98 28.43
CA LEU A 862 -14.50 21.54 27.41
C LEU A 862 -14.76 22.22 26.06
N THR A 863 -14.66 23.55 26.03
CA THR A 863 -15.04 24.38 24.88
C THR A 863 -14.24 24.11 23.61
N SER A 864 -13.08 23.46 23.70
CA SER A 864 -12.28 23.02 22.54
C SER A 864 -12.79 21.71 21.90
N LEU A 865 -13.75 21.02 22.53
CA LEU A 865 -14.22 19.71 22.11
C LEU A 865 -14.99 19.82 20.79
N ARG A 866 -14.64 18.95 19.84
CA ARG A 866 -15.13 18.95 18.46
C ARG A 866 -15.82 17.65 18.10
N VAL A 867 -15.38 16.55 18.67
CA VAL A 867 -15.99 15.22 18.55
C VAL A 867 -16.22 14.63 19.92
N LEU A 868 -17.46 14.22 20.19
CA LEU A 868 -17.84 13.46 21.37
C LEU A 868 -18.46 12.14 20.92
N ARG A 869 -17.84 11.02 21.28
CA ARG A 869 -18.37 9.68 20.95
C ARG A 869 -18.68 8.90 22.22
N PHE A 870 -19.90 8.37 22.28
CA PHE A 870 -20.30 7.35 23.23
C PHE A 870 -20.76 6.12 22.45
N SER A 871 -20.13 4.97 22.70
CA SER A 871 -20.54 3.70 22.11
C SER A 871 -20.74 2.64 23.19
N GLY A 872 -21.72 1.76 23.08
CA GLY A 872 -21.94 0.64 24.03
C GLY A 872 -22.22 1.06 25.47
N CYS A 873 -22.65 2.31 25.73
CA CYS A 873 -22.95 2.84 27.05
C CYS A 873 -24.43 2.67 27.41
N CYS A 874 -24.87 1.43 27.58
CA CYS A 874 -26.29 1.04 27.57
C CYS A 874 -27.18 1.70 28.66
N LYS A 875 -26.62 2.04 29.84
CA LYS A 875 -27.37 2.64 30.96
C LYS A 875 -27.34 4.17 30.98
N LEU A 876 -26.67 4.81 30.02
CA LEU A 876 -26.55 6.26 29.98
C LEU A 876 -27.90 6.89 29.64
N ARG A 877 -28.49 7.62 30.60
CA ARG A 877 -29.90 8.02 30.50
C ARG A 877 -30.11 9.37 29.87
N CYS A 878 -29.28 10.36 30.15
CA CYS A 878 -29.53 11.74 29.71
C CYS A 878 -28.24 12.54 29.50
N LEU A 879 -28.35 13.60 28.70
CA LEU A 879 -27.29 14.58 28.51
C LEU A 879 -27.39 15.71 29.55
N PRO A 880 -26.25 16.24 30.03
CA PRO A 880 -26.22 17.33 31.00
C PRO A 880 -26.65 18.63 30.31
N ALA A 881 -27.30 19.52 31.07
CA ALA A 881 -27.79 20.79 30.51
C ALA A 881 -26.65 21.70 30.01
N SER A 882 -25.46 21.54 30.56
CA SER A 882 -24.25 22.28 30.17
C SER A 882 -23.69 21.88 28.81
N ILE A 883 -24.12 20.77 28.20
CA ILE A 883 -23.64 20.36 26.88
C ILE A 883 -23.93 21.42 25.80
N LYS A 884 -24.95 22.25 26.02
CA LYS A 884 -25.26 23.43 25.19
C LYS A 884 -24.15 24.48 25.13
N ASN A 885 -23.22 24.46 26.09
CA ASN A 885 -22.10 25.38 26.15
C ASN A 885 -20.96 24.94 25.22
N LEU A 886 -21.01 23.72 24.67
CA LEU A 886 -20.01 23.19 23.75
C LEU A 886 -20.26 23.69 22.33
N THR A 887 -20.11 24.99 22.12
CA THR A 887 -20.41 25.64 20.83
C THR A 887 -19.51 25.20 19.68
N ASN A 888 -18.32 24.67 19.98
CA ASN A 888 -17.40 24.11 18.98
C ASN A 888 -17.60 22.60 18.76
N LEU A 889 -18.49 21.96 19.53
CA LEU A 889 -18.79 20.55 19.39
C LEU A 889 -19.53 20.35 18.10
N GLN A 890 -18.86 19.71 17.16
CA GLN A 890 -19.46 19.48 15.89
C GLN A 890 -20.35 18.21 15.97
N THR A 891 -20.00 17.13 16.74
CA THR A 891 -20.51 15.71 16.55
C THR A 891 -20.71 15.11 17.88
N LEU A 892 -21.86 14.47 17.92
CA LEU A 892 -22.21 13.52 18.91
C LEU A 892 -22.48 12.18 18.20
N ASP A 893 -21.56 11.23 18.33
CA ASP A 893 -21.79 9.84 17.88
C ASP A 893 -22.32 9.07 19.09
N LEU A 894 -23.54 8.55 18.99
CA LEU A 894 -24.15 7.66 19.97
C LEU A 894 -24.41 6.31 19.29
N TRP A 895 -23.67 5.27 19.70
CA TRP A 895 -23.87 3.91 19.19
C TRP A 895 -24.21 2.97 20.33
N GLY A 896 -25.25 2.15 20.21
CA GLY A 896 -25.62 1.21 21.26
C GLY A 896 -25.90 1.88 22.62
N CYS A 897 -26.49 3.09 22.60
CA CYS A 897 -26.86 3.88 23.77
C CYS A 897 -28.39 4.14 23.77
N PRO A 898 -29.22 3.09 23.93
CA PRO A 898 -30.63 3.10 23.51
C PRO A 898 -31.50 4.13 24.24
N GLU A 899 -31.26 4.40 25.52
CA GLU A 899 -32.03 5.39 26.28
C GLU A 899 -31.65 6.83 25.89
N LEU A 900 -30.35 7.08 25.69
CA LEU A 900 -29.86 8.37 25.25
C LEU A 900 -30.28 8.69 23.82
N GLU A 901 -30.22 7.71 22.92
CA GLU A 901 -30.68 7.82 21.52
C GLU A 901 -32.16 8.19 21.44
N LYS A 902 -33.02 7.59 22.29
CA LYS A 902 -34.45 7.96 22.35
C LYS A 902 -34.65 9.41 22.76
N ARG A 903 -33.94 9.89 23.79
CA ARG A 903 -34.05 11.28 24.27
C ARG A 903 -33.36 12.28 23.35
N CYS A 904 -32.35 11.87 22.61
CA CYS A 904 -31.62 12.68 21.63
C CYS A 904 -32.22 12.61 20.22
N LYS A 905 -33.32 11.87 20.05
CA LYS A 905 -33.98 11.72 18.76
C LYS A 905 -34.38 13.08 18.18
N LYS A 906 -33.96 13.34 16.94
CA LYS A 906 -34.20 14.60 16.23
C LYS A 906 -35.67 15.04 16.34
N GLU A 907 -35.88 16.28 16.75
CA GLU A 907 -37.17 16.99 16.87
C GLU A 907 -38.19 16.41 17.88
N THR A 908 -38.08 15.14 18.24
CA THR A 908 -39.05 14.44 19.10
C THR A 908 -38.52 14.08 20.49
N GLY A 909 -37.20 14.06 20.68
CA GLY A 909 -36.55 13.64 21.91
C GLY A 909 -36.44 14.75 22.95
N GLU A 910 -36.63 14.42 24.23
CA GLU A 910 -36.57 15.38 25.34
C GLU A 910 -35.25 16.16 25.45
N ASP A 911 -34.11 15.54 25.13
CA ASP A 911 -32.79 16.15 25.21
C ASP A 911 -32.35 16.78 23.87
N TRP A 912 -33.15 16.67 22.81
CA TRP A 912 -32.83 17.24 21.49
C TRP A 912 -32.51 18.74 21.55
N HIS A 913 -33.27 19.51 22.34
CA HIS A 913 -33.05 20.95 22.51
C HIS A 913 -31.66 21.29 23.08
N LYS A 914 -31.01 20.36 23.79
CA LYS A 914 -29.66 20.53 24.34
C LYS A 914 -28.59 20.37 23.27
N ILE A 915 -28.85 19.56 22.24
CA ILE A 915 -27.88 19.18 21.20
C ILE A 915 -28.23 19.69 19.80
N ALA A 916 -29.34 20.42 19.64
CA ALA A 916 -29.77 20.94 18.34
C ALA A 916 -28.74 21.89 17.68
N HIS A 917 -27.82 22.44 18.47
CA HIS A 917 -26.71 23.26 18.01
C HIS A 917 -25.55 22.45 17.40
N ILE A 918 -25.52 21.12 17.60
CA ILE A 918 -24.49 20.19 17.11
C ILE A 918 -24.83 19.83 15.65
N PRO A 919 -24.00 20.21 14.65
CA PRO A 919 -24.31 20.05 13.24
C PRO A 919 -24.59 18.62 12.79
N PHE A 920 -24.00 17.63 13.46
CA PHE A 920 -24.19 16.24 13.10
C PHE A 920 -24.27 15.33 14.32
N VAL A 921 -25.36 14.60 14.39
CA VAL A 921 -25.63 13.67 15.49
C VAL A 921 -25.93 12.34 14.84
N GLU A 922 -25.01 11.38 14.95
CA GLU A 922 -25.21 10.03 14.45
C GLU A 922 -25.67 9.12 15.58
N MET A 923 -26.82 8.46 15.37
CA MET A 923 -27.44 7.55 16.32
C MET A 923 -27.70 6.22 15.60
N PHE A 924 -27.09 5.14 16.07
CA PHE A 924 -27.30 3.80 15.52
C PHE A 924 -27.55 2.79 16.65
N SER A 925 -28.69 2.11 16.56
CA SER A 925 -29.16 1.10 17.51
C SER A 925 -28.48 -0.25 17.35
#